data_AF-R1FG73-F1
#
_entry.id   AF-R1FG73-F1
#
_cell.length_a   1.000
_cell.length_b   1.000
_cell.length_c   1.000
_cell.angle_alpha   90.00
_cell.angle_beta   90.00
_cell.angle_gamma   90.00
#
_symmetry.space_group_name_H-M   'P 1'
#
loop_
_entity.id
_entity.type
_entity.pdbx_description
1 polymer ?
#
loop_
_entity_poly.entity_id
_entity_poly.type
_entity_poly.pdbx_seq_one_letter_code
_entity_poly.pdbx_strand_id
1 'polypeptide(L)'
;MEVTIDITAYHKGWFEFRLAVPADGGADEASPITQDMLNEHVLEIDESTVDFDLVTNYAGVHGSVKCATTGGHSDPTSTTRNTKWPHGSCCNGGGACSPPAANKDRYVIETSSNVGEPGAPTGLYTVVLKVPPGIECERCTLQWYYQTGNSNDAYPEAFWNCADVEIKPESYTGDSWCAETVYCGATPECSGGPAAGCGPTEELSCSVEREACGAFQAKCDAWCGASCTATPTCDAEAPEYPGGMLKHECSCWASTTCAALGESSCPGWPFETMCGYCDHDVIGENCCRGLSIHAAIQEQGLDPDTDLLLGSTRATWEDLCEVVVAWNGRFSAIPFLAEADAGNNLLTLAAFLGNAAQESADFVACEEYINPCQGVCSGGNAEDYRDALWGTCYQVPVPTADSFDKTGSLPADACGTSGQVTCVDWDGRPHSGDSCWYGKGALQLTWNCNYAKANTLLREIGLEIDICADPDSICTDGQTFWAGSLAYWMMSVSPYYLQDHRIDTAMNCIKSGCSAPYPGTWTGSGAAASCNIESPAGACWEDSEQYFWADMVGALEKMATRGVAGRTFISGAAGSSEYAVGLANLAAFLAQTMQETIQYDACDENNWSEQSALDMVSAKGGSPGEIYPASAACGQLGQSYQSYSCPAGGVLDPETGETVPPEEVQCAVDLEMVVVAQTSAQWYGAPPPLFCAPRSLVRDAPKWDVSGWCPTQGTSWNQAEEWAAPFGSMARGSIHFGPAASTASVPPEVLASAPDYPSYVVGSVDQGTGEDCLLSGTCCLDKDNQRAGSWQSCAGGCENSALPELNVGSEARTDVEGCCWWGRGAIQTTGVCNFGKLNYFAGKKAAQRGKDALFPDVDFCANPGAICQPEYPELRWFSGLFYWLNDVQPYDVRGERYLDVLQAWVDNGMDPSDHSLVDFASGVVNRGCHDAPFEGVGGADPCGNGEIHAWEERRLNFKHIWGVLSPLLPTRRRSLLLS
;
A
#
# COMPACT_ATOMS: atom_id res chain seq x y z
N MET A 1 -14.93 -25.87 18.08
CA MET A 1 -14.52 -24.78 17.18
C MET A 1 -13.97 -23.67 18.02
N GLU A 2 -12.67 -23.40 17.95
CA GLU A 2 -12.05 -22.29 18.67
C GLU A 2 -12.25 -20.97 17.92
N VAL A 3 -12.56 -19.90 18.64
CA VAL A 3 -12.71 -18.54 18.13
C VAL A 3 -11.90 -17.58 19.00
N THR A 4 -11.02 -16.82 18.37
CA THR A 4 -10.27 -15.75 19.03
C THR A 4 -10.93 -14.40 18.74
N ILE A 5 -11.24 -13.64 19.79
CA ILE A 5 -11.86 -12.33 19.74
C ILE A 5 -10.80 -11.30 20.14
N ASP A 6 -10.38 -10.47 19.20
CA ASP A 6 -9.54 -9.30 19.50
C ASP A 6 -10.41 -8.09 19.82
N ILE A 7 -10.28 -7.56 21.04
CA ILE A 7 -10.98 -6.37 21.48
C ILE A 7 -10.01 -5.20 21.47
N THR A 8 -10.19 -4.28 20.53
CA THR A 8 -9.40 -3.04 20.44
C THR A 8 -9.99 -1.88 21.25
N ALA A 9 -11.22 -2.04 21.75
CA ALA A 9 -11.88 -1.12 22.67
C ALA A 9 -12.80 -1.89 23.62
N TYR A 10 -12.45 -1.93 24.91
CA TYR A 10 -13.21 -2.70 25.89
C TYR A 10 -14.55 -2.06 26.25
N HIS A 11 -15.59 -2.89 26.20
CA HIS A 11 -16.85 -2.65 26.87
C HIS A 11 -17.18 -3.84 27.78
N LYS A 12 -17.96 -3.60 28.84
CA LYS A 12 -18.57 -4.70 29.60
C LYS A 12 -19.65 -5.34 28.76
N GLY A 13 -19.97 -6.61 28.95
CA GLY A 13 -21.01 -7.25 28.16
C GLY A 13 -20.86 -8.76 28.01
N TRP A 14 -21.49 -9.29 26.98
CA TRP A 14 -21.31 -10.69 26.58
C TRP A 14 -21.43 -10.91 25.08
N PHE A 15 -20.76 -11.95 24.60
CA PHE A 15 -20.87 -12.45 23.23
C PHE A 15 -21.86 -13.61 23.15
N GLU A 16 -22.54 -13.73 22.02
CA GLU A 16 -23.38 -14.87 21.62
C GLU A 16 -22.98 -15.28 20.20
N PHE A 17 -22.94 -16.59 19.94
CA PHE A 17 -22.59 -17.13 18.63
C PHE A 17 -23.72 -17.97 18.07
N ARG A 18 -23.98 -17.84 16.77
CA ARG A 18 -25.08 -18.51 16.07
C ARG A 18 -24.62 -19.07 14.75
N LEU A 19 -25.19 -20.20 14.36
CA LEU A 19 -24.88 -20.85 13.08
C LEU A 19 -26.17 -21.02 12.27
N ALA A 20 -26.22 -20.45 11.08
CA ALA A 20 -27.27 -20.74 10.12
C ALA A 20 -26.81 -21.86 9.19
N VAL A 21 -27.60 -22.93 9.13
CA VAL A 21 -27.39 -24.05 8.23
C VAL A 21 -28.55 -24.08 7.24
N PRO A 22 -28.35 -23.69 5.98
CA PRO A 22 -29.38 -23.82 4.96
C PRO A 22 -29.79 -25.30 4.78
N ALA A 23 -31.06 -25.55 4.51
CA ALA A 23 -31.60 -26.91 4.43
C ALA A 23 -30.94 -27.78 3.33
N ASP A 24 -30.33 -27.15 2.34
CA ASP A 24 -29.59 -27.78 1.24
C ASP A 24 -28.06 -27.72 1.41
N GLY A 25 -27.58 -27.35 2.61
CA GLY A 25 -26.15 -27.19 2.89
C GLY A 25 -25.51 -25.93 2.28
N GLY A 26 -26.34 -25.04 1.71
CA GLY A 26 -25.92 -23.79 1.08
C GLY A 26 -25.70 -23.88 -0.43
N ALA A 27 -26.31 -24.88 -1.09
CA ALA A 27 -26.19 -25.08 -2.54
C ALA A 27 -27.00 -24.07 -3.37
N ASP A 28 -28.14 -23.60 -2.87
CA ASP A 28 -28.98 -22.56 -3.48
C ASP A 28 -28.63 -21.19 -2.90
N GLU A 29 -27.80 -20.46 -3.64
CA GLU A 29 -27.32 -19.13 -3.25
C GLU A 29 -28.42 -18.06 -3.20
N ALA A 30 -29.61 -18.35 -3.75
CA ALA A 30 -30.76 -17.44 -3.73
C ALA A 30 -31.59 -17.57 -2.44
N SER A 31 -31.37 -18.61 -1.63
CA SER A 31 -32.08 -18.82 -0.38
C SER A 31 -31.54 -17.88 0.71
N PRO A 32 -32.35 -16.93 1.22
CA PRO A 32 -31.86 -15.90 2.13
C PRO A 32 -31.53 -16.48 3.50
N ILE A 33 -30.37 -16.10 4.06
CA ILE A 33 -30.06 -16.36 5.48
C ILE A 33 -30.96 -15.48 6.36
N THR A 34 -31.74 -16.10 7.24
CA THR A 34 -32.71 -15.41 8.11
C THR A 34 -32.32 -15.52 9.58
N GLN A 35 -32.78 -14.56 10.38
CA GLN A 35 -32.57 -14.61 11.83
C GLN A 35 -33.20 -15.87 12.46
N ASP A 36 -34.32 -16.37 11.93
CA ASP A 36 -34.95 -17.59 12.42
C ASP A 36 -34.04 -18.82 12.23
N MET A 37 -33.29 -18.89 11.13
CA MET A 37 -32.29 -19.94 10.90
C MET A 37 -31.08 -19.81 11.83
N LEU A 38 -30.58 -18.59 12.05
CA LEU A 38 -29.50 -18.34 13.02
C LEU A 38 -29.93 -18.73 14.45
N ASN A 39 -31.20 -18.49 14.77
CA ASN A 39 -31.79 -18.82 16.07
C ASN A 39 -32.02 -20.33 16.27
N GLU A 40 -31.94 -21.14 15.21
CA GLU A 40 -32.01 -22.60 15.30
C GLU A 40 -30.79 -23.17 16.00
N HIS A 41 -29.61 -22.59 15.76
CA HIS A 41 -28.36 -23.02 16.37
C HIS A 41 -27.66 -21.86 17.10
N VAL A 42 -28.13 -21.56 18.31
CA VAL A 42 -27.33 -20.81 19.29
C VAL A 42 -26.24 -21.74 19.81
N LEU A 43 -24.97 -21.40 19.60
CA LEU A 43 -23.84 -22.27 19.91
C LEU A 43 -23.54 -22.25 21.40
N GLU A 44 -23.35 -23.44 21.98
CA GLU A 44 -22.91 -23.58 23.38
C GLU A 44 -21.39 -23.38 23.48
N ILE A 45 -20.96 -22.77 24.58
CA ILE A 45 -19.57 -22.64 24.99
C ILE A 45 -19.12 -24.00 25.54
N ASP A 46 -17.95 -24.45 25.10
CA ASP A 46 -17.31 -25.68 25.56
C ASP A 46 -16.60 -25.46 26.89
N GLU A 47 -16.61 -26.50 27.73
CA GLU A 47 -15.99 -26.50 29.06
C GLU A 47 -14.47 -26.33 28.97
N SER A 48 -13.87 -26.57 27.79
CA SER A 48 -12.46 -26.28 27.52
C SER A 48 -12.15 -24.79 27.36
N THR A 49 -13.15 -23.91 27.33
CA THR A 49 -12.94 -22.46 27.22
C THR A 49 -12.21 -21.93 28.46
N VAL A 50 -11.24 -21.04 28.25
CA VAL A 50 -10.51 -20.39 29.35
C VAL A 50 -11.49 -19.63 30.24
N ASP A 51 -11.29 -19.74 31.55
CA ASP A 51 -12.17 -19.16 32.56
C ASP A 51 -13.64 -19.58 32.46
N PHE A 52 -13.94 -20.78 31.92
CA PHE A 52 -15.30 -21.24 31.64
C PHE A 52 -16.31 -20.88 32.75
N ASP A 53 -16.03 -21.20 34.01
CA ASP A 53 -16.93 -20.91 35.14
C ASP A 53 -17.17 -19.40 35.37
N LEU A 54 -16.21 -18.53 35.04
CA LEU A 54 -16.33 -17.09 35.17
C LEU A 54 -17.04 -16.49 33.95
N VAL A 55 -16.60 -16.83 32.74
CA VAL A 55 -17.16 -16.28 31.49
C VAL A 55 -18.55 -16.83 31.20
N THR A 56 -18.95 -17.94 31.83
CA THR A 56 -20.33 -18.42 31.80
C THR A 56 -21.17 -17.93 32.99
N ASN A 57 -20.64 -17.06 33.87
CA ASN A 57 -21.39 -16.55 35.01
C ASN A 57 -22.30 -15.35 34.65
N TYR A 58 -23.27 -15.56 33.76
CA TYR A 58 -24.26 -14.53 33.40
C TYR A 58 -25.13 -14.10 34.61
N ALA A 59 -25.41 -15.03 35.53
CA ALA A 59 -26.11 -14.69 36.77
C ALA A 59 -25.33 -13.69 37.66
N GLY A 60 -24.00 -13.64 37.52
CA GLY A 60 -23.11 -12.69 38.20
C GLY A 60 -23.06 -11.30 37.57
N VAL A 61 -23.50 -11.14 36.32
CA VAL A 61 -23.59 -9.84 35.64
C VAL A 61 -24.51 -8.89 36.40
N HIS A 62 -24.20 -7.60 36.40
CA HIS A 62 -24.95 -6.61 37.17
C HIS A 62 -26.44 -6.57 36.78
N GLY A 63 -27.33 -6.60 37.79
CA GLY A 63 -28.79 -6.73 37.64
C GLY A 63 -29.44 -5.77 36.66
N SER A 64 -28.98 -4.52 36.57
CA SER A 64 -29.58 -3.48 35.74
C SER A 64 -29.30 -3.59 34.25
N VAL A 65 -28.38 -4.46 33.82
CA VAL A 65 -27.96 -4.60 32.41
C VAL A 65 -28.29 -5.95 31.79
N LYS A 66 -28.85 -6.88 32.56
CA LYS A 66 -29.35 -8.18 32.09
C LYS A 66 -30.85 -8.18 31.93
N CYS A 67 -31.35 -8.80 30.86
CA CYS A 67 -32.78 -8.88 30.58
C CYS A 67 -33.52 -9.74 31.61
N ALA A 68 -34.75 -9.31 31.96
CA ALA A 68 -35.60 -10.03 32.91
C ALA A 68 -36.10 -11.39 32.38
N THR A 69 -36.07 -11.57 31.06
CA THR A 69 -36.39 -12.83 30.39
C THR A 69 -35.39 -13.05 29.27
N THR A 70 -34.79 -14.24 29.23
CA THR A 70 -33.81 -14.64 28.22
C THR A 70 -34.06 -16.06 27.74
N GLY A 71 -34.09 -16.29 26.42
CA GLY A 71 -34.41 -17.61 25.85
C GLY A 71 -35.77 -18.18 26.31
N GLY A 72 -36.71 -17.33 26.74
CA GLY A 72 -37.98 -17.76 27.34
C GLY A 72 -37.90 -18.14 28.83
N HIS A 73 -36.74 -18.00 29.47
CA HIS A 73 -36.53 -18.24 30.90
C HIS A 73 -36.52 -16.92 31.68
N SER A 74 -37.19 -16.89 32.83
CA SER A 74 -37.13 -15.74 33.75
C SER A 74 -35.78 -15.68 34.44
N ASP A 75 -35.18 -14.49 34.52
CA ASP A 75 -33.97 -14.25 35.32
C ASP A 75 -34.33 -13.53 36.64
N PRO A 76 -34.36 -14.23 37.78
CA PRO A 76 -34.69 -13.60 39.07
C PRO A 76 -33.58 -12.67 39.59
N THR A 77 -32.39 -12.70 38.99
CA THR A 77 -31.26 -11.85 39.38
C THR A 77 -31.23 -10.53 38.62
N SER A 78 -32.08 -10.37 37.59
CA SER A 78 -32.26 -9.12 36.86
C SER A 78 -33.03 -8.09 37.71
N THR A 79 -32.51 -6.86 37.73
CA THR A 79 -33.15 -5.69 38.35
C THR A 79 -33.40 -4.58 37.33
N THR A 80 -33.24 -4.87 36.04
CA THR A 80 -33.34 -3.89 34.97
C THR A 80 -34.75 -3.30 34.88
N ARG A 81 -34.83 -2.00 34.62
CA ARG A 81 -36.10 -1.34 34.24
C ARG A 81 -36.34 -1.38 32.72
N ASN A 82 -35.34 -1.79 31.94
CA ASN A 82 -35.44 -1.83 30.49
C ASN A 82 -36.33 -3.01 30.04
N THR A 83 -37.30 -2.70 29.19
CA THR A 83 -38.25 -3.69 28.63
C THR A 83 -38.00 -3.99 27.16
N LYS A 84 -37.00 -3.37 26.52
CA LYS A 84 -36.68 -3.53 25.10
C LYS A 84 -35.24 -4.01 24.93
N TRP A 85 -35.04 -4.99 24.06
CA TRP A 85 -33.72 -5.57 23.79
C TRP A 85 -33.50 -5.77 22.29
N PRO A 86 -32.26 -5.83 21.80
CA PRO A 86 -31.96 -6.12 20.41
C PRO A 86 -32.62 -7.41 19.92
N HIS A 87 -33.38 -7.33 18.83
CA HIS A 87 -34.02 -8.49 18.22
C HIS A 87 -32.96 -9.45 17.68
N GLY A 88 -33.18 -10.75 17.83
CA GLY A 88 -32.20 -11.78 17.47
C GLY A 88 -31.23 -12.13 18.60
N SER A 89 -31.23 -11.40 19.71
CA SER A 89 -30.42 -11.74 20.90
C SER A 89 -31.14 -12.70 21.83
N CYS A 90 -30.41 -13.34 22.75
CA CYS A 90 -31.04 -14.17 23.79
C CYS A 90 -32.07 -13.38 24.63
N CYS A 91 -32.00 -12.05 24.68
CA CYS A 91 -32.93 -11.20 25.40
C CYS A 91 -34.20 -10.83 24.61
N ASN A 92 -34.24 -10.99 23.29
CA ASN A 92 -35.41 -10.72 22.46
C ASN A 92 -35.36 -11.47 21.12
N GLY A 93 -36.15 -12.54 20.98
CA GLY A 93 -36.33 -13.22 19.70
C GLY A 93 -35.06 -13.86 19.13
N GLY A 94 -34.12 -14.31 19.96
CA GLY A 94 -32.82 -14.84 19.54
C GLY A 94 -32.57 -16.33 19.76
N GLY A 95 -33.63 -17.15 19.77
CA GLY A 95 -33.51 -18.62 19.83
C GLY A 95 -33.59 -19.24 21.23
N ALA A 96 -33.29 -20.54 21.29
CA ALA A 96 -33.42 -21.39 22.49
C ALA A 96 -32.21 -21.26 23.44
N CYS A 97 -31.92 -20.05 23.89
CA CYS A 97 -30.83 -19.81 24.83
C CYS A 97 -31.08 -20.50 26.17
N SER A 98 -30.00 -20.96 26.80
CA SER A 98 -30.06 -21.67 28.07
C SER A 98 -30.54 -20.79 29.23
N PRO A 99 -31.08 -21.39 30.31
CA PRO A 99 -31.49 -20.66 31.49
C PRO A 99 -30.34 -19.81 32.08
N PRO A 100 -30.60 -18.58 32.59
CA PRO A 100 -29.58 -17.70 33.16
C PRO A 100 -28.64 -18.32 34.19
N ALA A 101 -29.17 -19.24 35.02
CA ALA A 101 -28.40 -19.91 36.07
C ALA A 101 -27.46 -21.01 35.56
N ALA A 102 -27.71 -21.53 34.35
CA ALA A 102 -26.89 -22.55 33.71
C ALA A 102 -25.97 -21.95 32.63
N ASN A 103 -26.42 -20.88 31.97
CA ASN A 103 -25.73 -20.07 30.97
C ASN A 103 -24.63 -20.77 30.17
N LYS A 104 -25.02 -21.44 29.10
CA LYS A 104 -24.11 -22.13 28.20
C LYS A 104 -23.78 -21.34 26.94
N ASP A 105 -24.46 -20.25 26.64
CA ASP A 105 -24.45 -19.59 25.31
C ASP A 105 -24.00 -18.13 25.32
N ARG A 106 -23.88 -17.50 26.50
CA ARG A 106 -23.42 -16.11 26.63
C ARG A 106 -22.03 -16.08 27.25
N TYR A 107 -21.04 -15.63 26.49
CA TYR A 107 -19.66 -15.47 26.93
C TYR A 107 -19.50 -14.08 27.56
N VAL A 108 -19.49 -14.00 28.89
CA VAL A 108 -19.39 -12.78 29.68
C VAL A 108 -17.94 -12.31 29.73
N ILE A 109 -17.63 -11.27 28.96
CA ILE A 109 -16.26 -10.75 28.85
C ILE A 109 -15.80 -10.05 30.15
N GLU A 110 -16.73 -9.45 30.90
CA GLU A 110 -16.39 -8.66 32.09
C GLU A 110 -15.93 -9.48 33.31
N THR A 111 -16.15 -10.79 33.28
CA THR A 111 -15.75 -11.73 34.33
C THR A 111 -14.53 -12.56 33.94
N SER A 112 -14.04 -12.42 32.71
CA SER A 112 -12.79 -13.07 32.26
C SER A 112 -11.61 -12.59 33.09
N SER A 113 -10.67 -13.49 33.39
CA SER A 113 -9.44 -13.17 34.12
C SER A 113 -8.50 -12.23 33.35
N ASN A 114 -8.70 -12.07 32.04
CA ASN A 114 -8.04 -11.06 31.20
C ASN A 114 -8.41 -9.62 31.58
N VAL A 115 -9.41 -9.40 32.44
CA VAL A 115 -9.82 -8.08 32.95
C VAL A 115 -9.05 -7.77 34.25
N GLY A 116 -7.73 -7.57 34.16
CA GLY A 116 -6.86 -7.21 35.28
C GLY A 116 -6.41 -5.75 35.24
N GLU A 117 -6.91 -4.92 36.17
CA GLU A 117 -6.52 -3.53 36.49
C GLU A 117 -6.98 -2.39 35.54
N PRO A 118 -7.23 -1.16 36.06
CA PRO A 118 -7.95 -0.10 35.34
C PRO A 118 -7.01 0.68 34.41
N GLY A 119 -7.11 0.39 33.12
CA GLY A 119 -6.42 1.14 32.06
C GLY A 119 -6.04 0.24 30.89
N ALA A 120 -7.00 0.03 29.98
CA ALA A 120 -6.93 -0.67 28.70
C ALA A 120 -7.01 -2.22 28.74
N PRO A 121 -8.22 -2.81 28.66
CA PRO A 121 -8.42 -4.21 28.28
C PRO A 121 -8.49 -4.28 26.75
N THR A 122 -7.36 -4.11 26.08
CA THR A 122 -7.25 -4.52 24.68
C THR A 122 -6.45 -5.80 24.63
N GLY A 123 -7.01 -6.85 24.04
CA GLY A 123 -6.40 -8.17 24.06
C GLY A 123 -7.28 -9.26 23.45
N LEU A 124 -6.67 -10.44 23.29
CA LEU A 124 -7.27 -11.62 22.71
C LEU A 124 -8.07 -12.41 23.76
N TYR A 125 -9.31 -12.75 23.44
CA TYR A 125 -10.18 -13.63 24.21
C TYR A 125 -10.47 -14.88 23.40
N THR A 126 -10.17 -16.05 23.94
CA THR A 126 -10.41 -17.32 23.25
C THR A 126 -11.65 -17.99 23.80
N VAL A 127 -12.61 -18.28 22.91
CA VAL A 127 -13.83 -19.05 23.22
C VAL A 127 -13.87 -20.32 22.39
N VAL A 128 -14.16 -21.45 23.01
CA VAL A 128 -14.36 -22.71 22.31
C VAL A 128 -15.87 -22.97 22.22
N LEU A 129 -16.38 -23.14 21.01
CA LEU A 129 -17.80 -23.33 20.70
C LEU A 129 -18.08 -24.78 20.29
N LYS A 130 -19.19 -25.32 20.77
CA LYS A 130 -19.72 -26.62 20.39
C LYS A 130 -20.52 -26.49 19.10
N VAL A 131 -20.04 -27.13 18.05
CA VAL A 131 -20.81 -27.31 16.81
C VAL A 131 -21.81 -28.45 17.05
N PRO A 132 -23.12 -28.26 16.81
CA PRO A 132 -24.09 -29.33 16.98
C PRO A 132 -23.73 -30.59 16.17
N PRO A 133 -23.94 -31.79 16.74
CA PRO A 133 -23.56 -33.03 16.09
C PRO A 133 -24.34 -33.25 14.79
N GLY A 134 -23.64 -33.71 13.75
CA GLY A 134 -24.24 -34.03 12.45
C GLY A 134 -24.49 -32.82 11.53
N ILE A 135 -23.97 -31.64 11.88
CA ILE A 135 -23.93 -30.50 10.96
C ILE A 135 -22.77 -30.67 9.98
N GLU A 136 -23.10 -30.59 8.70
CA GLU A 136 -22.17 -30.52 7.57
C GLU A 136 -22.78 -29.55 6.56
N CYS A 137 -21.98 -28.63 6.03
CA CYS A 137 -22.43 -27.64 5.06
C CYS A 137 -21.26 -27.04 4.31
N GLU A 138 -21.50 -26.68 3.05
CA GLU A 138 -20.53 -26.01 2.19
C GLU A 138 -20.59 -24.49 2.38
N ARG A 139 -21.81 -23.95 2.63
CA ARG A 139 -22.02 -22.52 2.90
C ARG A 139 -22.98 -22.30 4.07
N CYS A 140 -22.48 -22.48 5.28
CA CYS A 140 -23.16 -21.99 6.48
C CYS A 140 -22.77 -20.55 6.76
N THR A 141 -23.55 -19.86 7.60
CA THR A 141 -23.18 -18.53 8.10
C THR A 141 -23.03 -18.56 9.61
N LEU A 142 -21.83 -18.27 10.11
CA LEU A 142 -21.54 -18.04 11.52
C LEU A 142 -21.75 -16.56 11.83
N GLN A 143 -22.66 -16.26 12.76
CA GLN A 143 -22.88 -14.92 13.28
C GLN A 143 -22.30 -14.81 14.69
N TRP A 144 -21.58 -13.72 14.95
CA TRP A 144 -21.31 -13.28 16.32
C TRP A 144 -22.13 -12.04 16.65
N TYR A 145 -22.54 -11.96 17.91
CA TYR A 145 -23.31 -10.87 18.49
C TYR A 145 -22.64 -10.44 19.79
N TYR A 146 -22.40 -9.15 19.96
CA TYR A 146 -21.87 -8.58 21.19
C TYR A 146 -22.82 -7.56 21.77
N GLN A 147 -23.27 -7.78 23.00
CA GLN A 147 -24.11 -6.84 23.73
C GLN A 147 -23.32 -6.14 24.82
N THR A 148 -23.27 -4.81 24.78
CA THR A 148 -22.60 -4.04 25.83
C THR A 148 -23.49 -3.88 27.08
N GLY A 149 -22.85 -3.90 28.24
CA GLY A 149 -23.44 -3.78 29.57
C GLY A 149 -22.96 -2.53 30.32
N ASN A 150 -22.47 -1.51 29.62
CA ASN A 150 -22.01 -0.26 30.22
C ASN A 150 -23.14 0.75 30.51
N SER A 151 -24.35 0.53 29.98
CA SER A 151 -25.51 1.43 30.13
C SER A 151 -26.62 0.84 31.00
N ASN A 152 -26.59 1.12 32.30
CA ASN A 152 -27.57 0.62 33.28
C ASN A 152 -29.01 1.08 32.96
N ASP A 153 -29.97 0.14 33.00
CA ASP A 153 -31.42 0.38 32.78
C ASP A 153 -31.78 0.96 31.40
N ALA A 154 -30.84 1.03 30.46
CA ALA A 154 -31.04 1.54 29.10
C ALA A 154 -31.08 0.41 28.07
N TYR A 155 -31.50 0.76 26.84
CA TYR A 155 -31.35 -0.11 25.69
C TYR A 155 -29.85 -0.27 25.37
N PRO A 156 -29.30 -1.50 25.30
CA PRO A 156 -27.86 -1.72 25.15
C PRO A 156 -27.38 -1.40 23.73
N GLU A 157 -26.09 -1.07 23.58
CA GLU A 157 -25.43 -1.08 22.27
C GLU A 157 -25.18 -2.54 21.86
N ALA A 158 -25.26 -2.81 20.57
CA ALA A 158 -25.23 -4.14 20.00
C ALA A 158 -24.40 -4.13 18.72
N PHE A 159 -23.46 -5.07 18.61
CA PHE A 159 -22.60 -5.26 17.45
C PHE A 159 -22.84 -6.66 16.88
N TRP A 160 -22.84 -6.76 15.56
CA TRP A 160 -23.10 -7.99 14.84
C TRP A 160 -22.14 -8.10 13.67
N ASN A 161 -21.66 -9.30 13.39
CA ASN A 161 -21.06 -9.62 12.11
C ASN A 161 -21.35 -11.07 11.73
N CYS A 162 -21.19 -11.41 10.47
CA CYS A 162 -21.40 -12.74 9.92
C CYS A 162 -20.20 -13.16 9.07
N ALA A 163 -19.89 -14.44 9.07
CA ALA A 163 -18.88 -15.05 8.22
C ALA A 163 -19.46 -16.30 7.56
N ASP A 164 -19.21 -16.48 6.27
CA ASP A 164 -19.52 -17.74 5.59
C ASP A 164 -18.47 -18.78 5.96
N VAL A 165 -18.93 -19.96 6.38
CA VAL A 165 -18.10 -21.06 6.87
C VAL A 165 -18.50 -22.38 6.23
N GLU A 166 -17.50 -23.21 5.98
CA GLU A 166 -17.69 -24.60 5.60
C GLU A 166 -17.49 -25.49 6.83
N ILE A 167 -18.42 -26.41 7.08
CA ILE A 167 -18.33 -27.40 8.16
C ILE A 167 -18.20 -28.78 7.54
N LYS A 168 -17.02 -29.38 7.73
CA LYS A 168 -16.69 -30.72 7.27
C LYS A 168 -17.18 -31.79 8.26
N PRO A 169 -17.43 -33.03 7.80
CA PRO A 169 -17.83 -34.12 8.68
C PRO A 169 -16.69 -34.50 9.64
N GLU A 170 -17.01 -35.05 10.81
CA GLU A 170 -16.03 -35.53 11.82
C GLU A 170 -15.02 -36.56 11.26
N SER A 171 -15.38 -37.24 10.17
CA SER A 171 -14.53 -38.21 9.46
C SER A 171 -13.61 -37.59 8.38
N TYR A 172 -13.64 -36.27 8.17
CA TYR A 172 -12.81 -35.59 7.20
C TYR A 172 -11.33 -35.66 7.60
N THR A 173 -10.50 -36.10 6.67
CA THR A 173 -9.04 -36.31 6.85
C THR A 173 -8.21 -35.57 5.80
N GLY A 174 -8.87 -34.74 4.98
CA GLY A 174 -8.19 -33.86 4.03
C GLY A 174 -7.64 -32.63 4.73
N ASP A 175 -6.89 -31.81 4.00
CA ASP A 175 -6.30 -30.60 4.54
C ASP A 175 -7.41 -29.65 4.99
N SER A 176 -7.54 -29.44 6.29
CA SER A 176 -8.20 -28.28 6.86
C SER A 176 -7.17 -27.17 6.86
N TRP A 177 -7.43 -26.10 6.12
CA TRP A 177 -6.57 -24.95 5.95
C TRP A 177 -6.37 -24.14 7.24
N CYS A 178 -6.97 -24.60 8.35
CA CYS A 178 -6.76 -24.13 9.72
C CYS A 178 -6.55 -25.33 10.69
N ALA A 179 -5.31 -25.79 10.86
CA ALA A 179 -4.80 -26.53 12.03
C ALA A 179 -3.26 -26.64 11.88
N GLU A 180 -2.37 -26.40 12.84
CA GLU A 180 -2.46 -25.98 14.24
C GLU A 180 -1.03 -25.63 14.71
N THR A 181 -0.89 -24.59 15.52
CA THR A 181 0.29 -24.26 16.33
C THR A 181 0.39 -25.20 17.54
N VAL A 182 1.61 -25.62 17.87
CA VAL A 182 1.95 -26.45 19.05
C VAL A 182 1.96 -25.61 20.34
N TYR A 183 1.42 -26.12 21.46
CA TYR A 183 1.50 -25.50 22.81
C TYR A 183 2.32 -26.34 23.83
N CYS A 184 2.96 -25.65 24.77
CA CYS A 184 3.74 -26.22 25.88
C CYS A 184 2.94 -27.19 26.76
N GLY A 185 3.43 -28.43 26.91
CA GLY A 185 2.98 -29.40 27.93
C GLY A 185 2.26 -30.66 27.44
N ALA A 186 2.08 -30.90 26.14
CA ALA A 186 1.59 -32.18 25.64
C ALA A 186 2.74 -33.19 25.46
N THR A 187 2.68 -34.33 26.17
CA THR A 187 3.59 -35.46 25.94
C THR A 187 3.08 -36.29 24.75
N PRO A 188 3.93 -36.60 23.74
CA PRO A 188 3.56 -37.61 22.75
C PRO A 188 3.63 -38.99 23.40
N GLU A 189 2.51 -39.72 23.45
CA GLU A 189 2.52 -41.14 23.80
C GLU A 189 3.36 -41.92 22.78
N CYS A 190 4.60 -42.23 23.16
CA CYS A 190 5.44 -43.20 22.46
C CYS A 190 4.82 -44.60 22.61
N SER A 191 3.97 -44.99 21.67
CA SER A 191 3.42 -46.35 21.60
C SER A 191 4.34 -47.28 20.79
N GLY A 192 5.34 -47.86 21.48
CA GLY A 192 5.87 -49.20 21.17
C GLY A 192 7.37 -49.35 20.85
N GLY A 193 8.17 -49.81 21.82
CA GLY A 193 9.52 -50.41 21.61
C GLY A 193 10.69 -49.72 22.32
N PRO A 194 11.77 -50.43 22.71
CA PRO A 194 12.49 -50.14 23.96
C PRO A 194 13.61 -49.09 23.89
N ALA A 195 13.43 -48.05 24.72
CA ALA A 195 14.41 -47.32 25.54
C ALA A 195 15.87 -47.17 25.07
N ALA A 196 16.17 -46.02 24.46
CA ALA A 196 17.33 -45.15 24.75
C ALA A 196 17.18 -43.86 23.93
N GLY A 197 16.70 -42.75 24.52
CA GLY A 197 16.62 -41.49 23.76
C GLY A 197 15.82 -40.33 24.33
N CYS A 198 15.01 -40.49 25.38
CA CYS A 198 14.27 -39.36 25.96
C CYS A 198 14.97 -38.86 27.23
N GLY A 199 15.85 -37.87 27.09
CA GLY A 199 16.16 -36.92 28.17
C GLY A 199 15.24 -35.70 28.05
N PRO A 200 15.00 -34.93 29.14
CA PRO A 200 14.09 -33.80 29.08
C PRO A 200 14.80 -32.61 28.40
N THR A 201 14.35 -32.24 27.21
CA THR A 201 14.44 -30.86 26.74
C THR A 201 13.34 -30.09 27.45
N GLU A 202 13.72 -29.09 28.24
CA GLU A 202 12.86 -28.16 28.98
C GLU A 202 11.78 -28.84 29.84
N GLU A 203 12.15 -29.24 31.06
CA GLU A 203 11.14 -29.61 32.08
C GLU A 203 10.53 -28.32 32.66
N LEU A 204 9.54 -27.76 31.97
CA LEU A 204 8.70 -26.67 32.47
C LEU A 204 7.65 -27.28 33.41
N SER A 205 7.96 -27.37 34.70
CA SER A 205 6.99 -27.82 35.71
C SER A 205 6.27 -26.62 36.32
N CYS A 206 5.07 -26.29 35.82
CA CYS A 206 4.20 -25.33 36.51
C CYS A 206 3.45 -26.07 37.63
N SER A 207 3.88 -25.87 38.88
CA SER A 207 3.19 -26.38 40.08
C SER A 207 2.66 -25.21 40.91
N VAL A 208 1.47 -25.37 41.50
CA VAL A 208 0.87 -24.38 42.42
C VAL A 208 1.56 -24.31 43.79
N GLU A 209 2.53 -25.19 44.08
CA GLU A 209 3.38 -25.07 45.28
C GLU A 209 4.77 -24.53 44.92
N ARG A 210 5.20 -23.46 45.62
CA ARG A 210 6.54 -22.85 45.49
C ARG A 210 7.63 -23.90 45.75
N GLU A 211 8.39 -24.28 44.73
CA GLU A 211 9.67 -24.98 44.93
C GLU A 211 10.73 -23.95 45.38
N ALA A 212 11.50 -24.26 46.42
CA ALA A 212 12.54 -23.33 46.89
C ALA A 212 13.74 -23.33 45.94
N CYS A 213 14.24 -22.15 45.54
CA CYS A 213 15.44 -21.94 44.71
C CYS A 213 16.58 -22.94 44.92
N GLY A 214 16.90 -23.28 46.19
CA GLY A 214 17.98 -24.20 46.52
C GLY A 214 17.73 -25.67 46.15
N ALA A 215 16.46 -26.10 46.09
CA ALA A 215 16.09 -27.44 45.62
C ALA A 215 16.20 -27.55 44.10
N PHE A 216 15.83 -26.48 43.38
CA PHE A 216 15.99 -26.41 41.93
C PHE A 216 17.47 -26.32 41.50
N GLN A 217 18.28 -25.52 42.19
CA GLN A 217 19.75 -25.46 41.98
C GLN A 217 20.39 -26.84 42.06
N ALA A 218 20.08 -27.64 43.09
CA ALA A 218 20.68 -28.96 43.26
C ALA A 218 20.29 -29.95 42.15
N LYS A 219 19.10 -29.80 41.57
CA LYS A 219 18.65 -30.58 40.41
C LYS A 219 19.34 -30.11 39.13
N CYS A 220 19.49 -28.80 38.96
CA CYS A 220 20.21 -28.18 37.84
C CYS A 220 21.69 -28.61 37.80
N ASP A 221 22.38 -28.55 38.94
CA ASP A 221 23.77 -28.99 39.09
C ASP A 221 23.92 -30.50 38.80
N ALA A 222 22.97 -31.32 39.24
CA ALA A 222 22.97 -32.76 39.00
C ALA A 222 22.71 -33.11 37.53
N TRP A 223 21.87 -32.33 36.85
CA TRP A 223 21.54 -32.51 35.43
C TRP A 223 22.71 -32.09 34.52
N CYS A 224 23.38 -30.97 34.79
CA CYS A 224 24.55 -30.54 34.00
C CYS A 224 25.77 -31.47 34.17
N GLY A 225 25.86 -32.18 35.30
CA GLY A 225 26.97 -33.09 35.59
C GLY A 225 28.29 -32.36 35.91
N ALA A 226 29.30 -33.12 36.35
CA ALA A 226 30.54 -32.55 36.91
C ALA A 226 31.48 -31.87 35.89
N SER A 227 31.20 -32.01 34.59
CA SER A 227 32.04 -31.50 33.49
C SER A 227 31.55 -30.18 32.88
N CYS A 228 30.34 -29.74 33.25
CA CYS A 228 29.72 -28.51 32.77
C CYS A 228 29.40 -27.61 33.98
N THR A 229 29.40 -26.31 33.78
CA THR A 229 28.99 -25.34 34.80
C THR A 229 27.49 -25.13 34.67
N ALA A 230 26.74 -25.36 35.75
CA ALA A 230 25.31 -25.07 35.79
C ALA A 230 25.07 -23.60 36.16
N THR A 231 24.17 -22.93 35.44
CA THR A 231 23.62 -21.62 35.80
C THR A 231 22.10 -21.73 35.82
N PRO A 232 21.50 -21.90 37.00
CA PRO A 232 20.06 -21.81 37.12
C PRO A 232 19.62 -20.36 37.27
N THR A 233 18.58 -20.02 36.53
CA THR A 233 17.72 -18.87 36.78
C THR A 233 16.54 -19.37 37.58
N CYS A 234 16.28 -18.79 38.74
CA CYS A 234 15.14 -19.18 39.55
C CYS A 234 14.33 -17.95 39.92
N ASP A 235 13.04 -18.14 40.14
CA ASP A 235 12.16 -17.06 40.55
C ASP A 235 12.12 -15.89 39.54
N ALA A 236 12.26 -16.16 38.23
CA ALA A 236 12.23 -15.13 37.18
C ALA A 236 10.80 -14.84 36.70
N GLU A 237 10.43 -13.56 36.59
CA GLU A 237 9.13 -13.16 36.05
C GLU A 237 9.14 -13.30 34.51
N ALA A 238 8.21 -14.08 33.97
CA ALA A 238 8.05 -14.28 32.54
C ALA A 238 6.84 -13.45 32.04
N PRO A 239 7.07 -12.36 31.29
CA PRO A 239 6.01 -11.41 30.89
C PRO A 239 5.02 -11.98 29.87
N GLU A 240 5.37 -13.12 29.27
CA GLU A 240 4.56 -13.92 28.37
C GLU A 240 3.50 -14.80 29.08
N TYR A 241 3.53 -14.88 30.43
CA TYR A 241 2.52 -15.61 31.23
C TYR A 241 1.85 -14.69 32.28
N PRO A 242 0.56 -14.89 32.63
CA PRO A 242 -0.16 -14.02 33.56
C PRO A 242 0.41 -14.00 34.99
N GLY A 243 0.27 -12.85 35.66
CA GLY A 243 1.05 -12.43 36.83
C GLY A 243 1.15 -13.38 38.04
N GLY A 244 2.38 -13.43 38.59
CA GLY A 244 2.75 -14.15 39.82
C GLY A 244 3.44 -15.50 39.59
N MET A 245 3.51 -15.96 38.34
CA MET A 245 4.26 -17.15 37.97
C MET A 245 5.75 -16.85 37.85
N LEU A 246 6.52 -17.72 38.49
CA LEU A 246 7.97 -17.61 38.62
C LEU A 246 8.61 -18.75 37.82
N LYS A 247 9.34 -18.39 36.78
CA LYS A 247 10.06 -19.32 35.91
C LYS A 247 11.34 -19.78 36.61
N HIS A 248 11.58 -21.08 36.59
CA HIS A 248 12.85 -21.69 36.95
C HIS A 248 13.45 -22.31 35.69
N GLU A 249 14.62 -21.83 35.27
CA GLU A 249 15.34 -22.28 34.09
C GLU A 249 16.72 -22.79 34.51
N CYS A 250 17.19 -23.85 33.88
CA CYS A 250 18.53 -24.37 34.10
C CYS A 250 19.31 -24.33 32.79
N SER A 251 20.48 -23.69 32.79
CA SER A 251 21.38 -23.65 31.64
C SER A 251 22.73 -24.27 32.01
N CYS A 252 23.28 -25.11 31.14
CA CYS A 252 24.59 -25.74 31.33
C CYS A 252 25.58 -25.17 30.32
N TRP A 253 26.78 -24.79 30.77
CA TRP A 253 27.80 -24.18 29.91
C TRP A 253 29.10 -24.97 30.05
N ALA A 254 29.75 -25.30 28.94
CA ALA A 254 31.09 -25.90 29.00
C ALA A 254 32.13 -24.83 29.35
N SER A 255 32.99 -25.09 30.33
CA SER A 255 34.03 -24.14 30.77
C SER A 255 35.32 -24.15 29.91
N THR A 256 35.30 -24.87 28.77
CA THR A 256 36.48 -25.13 27.92
C THR A 256 36.13 -25.08 26.42
N THR A 257 37.14 -24.85 25.58
CA THR A 257 37.03 -24.65 24.11
C THR A 257 36.62 -25.91 23.33
N CYS A 258 35.95 -25.74 22.17
CA CYS A 258 35.31 -26.81 21.38
C CYS A 258 36.24 -27.95 20.95
N ALA A 259 37.54 -27.70 20.79
CA ALA A 259 38.54 -28.71 20.44
C ALA A 259 38.73 -29.81 21.50
N ALA A 260 38.22 -29.62 22.72
CA ALA A 260 38.34 -30.57 23.83
C ALA A 260 37.07 -31.40 24.09
N LEU A 261 35.98 -31.16 23.35
CA LEU A 261 34.66 -31.74 23.58
C LEU A 261 34.30 -32.72 22.46
N GLY A 262 33.90 -33.94 22.81
CA GLY A 262 33.26 -34.87 21.87
C GLY A 262 31.75 -34.63 21.80
N GLU A 263 31.09 -35.14 20.76
CA GLU A 263 29.68 -34.91 20.32
C GLU A 263 28.56 -34.93 21.39
N SER A 264 28.82 -35.22 22.67
CA SER A 264 27.77 -35.41 23.66
C SER A 264 28.14 -34.99 25.09
N SER A 265 28.90 -33.90 25.27
CA SER A 265 29.47 -33.55 26.58
C SER A 265 28.60 -32.72 27.53
N CYS A 266 27.56 -31.98 27.07
CA CYS A 266 26.63 -31.27 27.97
C CYS A 266 25.15 -31.46 27.52
N PRO A 267 24.21 -31.79 28.42
CA PRO A 267 22.79 -31.95 28.07
C PRO A 267 22.09 -30.61 27.79
N GLY A 268 21.22 -30.55 26.77
CA GLY A 268 20.39 -29.38 26.47
C GLY A 268 21.08 -28.24 25.71
N TRP A 269 22.31 -28.46 25.25
CA TRP A 269 23.05 -27.52 24.40
C TRP A 269 23.23 -28.14 23.02
N PRO A 270 22.56 -27.64 21.96
CA PRO A 270 22.77 -28.17 20.63
C PRO A 270 24.16 -27.74 20.18
N PHE A 271 25.02 -28.72 19.88
CA PHE A 271 26.34 -28.47 19.29
C PHE A 271 26.21 -27.56 18.06
N GLU A 272 25.11 -27.72 17.32
CA GLU A 272 24.73 -26.97 16.11
C GLU A 272 24.49 -25.46 16.35
N THR A 273 24.01 -25.01 17.51
CA THR A 273 23.64 -23.59 17.70
C THR A 273 24.83 -22.69 18.07
N MET A 274 25.94 -23.26 18.52
CA MET A 274 27.18 -22.51 18.81
C MET A 274 28.40 -23.01 18.04
N CYS A 275 28.40 -24.26 17.57
CA CYS A 275 29.45 -24.82 16.72
C CYS A 275 29.01 -25.04 15.27
N GLY A 276 27.75 -24.72 14.91
CA GLY A 276 27.28 -24.66 13.53
C GLY A 276 27.80 -23.43 12.80
N TYR A 277 29.11 -23.40 12.56
CA TYR A 277 29.60 -22.90 11.29
C TYR A 277 29.28 -23.97 10.26
N CYS A 278 28.82 -23.58 9.06
CA CYS A 278 28.50 -24.50 7.97
C CYS A 278 29.55 -25.64 7.92
N ASP A 279 29.15 -26.84 8.35
CA ASP A 279 30.08 -27.96 8.48
C ASP A 279 30.28 -28.54 7.07
N HIS A 280 31.29 -28.03 6.37
CA HIS A 280 31.67 -28.49 5.03
C HIS A 280 32.03 -30.00 5.00
N ASP A 281 32.16 -30.68 6.15
CA ASP A 281 32.44 -32.12 6.23
C ASP A 281 31.17 -32.99 6.23
N VAL A 282 29.96 -32.41 6.30
CA VAL A 282 28.69 -33.12 6.07
C VAL A 282 28.23 -32.91 4.64
N ILE A 283 28.50 -33.88 3.78
CA ILE A 283 28.09 -33.89 2.37
C ILE A 283 26.56 -33.73 2.26
N GLY A 284 26.06 -32.52 1.98
CA GLY A 284 24.77 -32.30 1.32
C GLY A 284 23.71 -31.39 1.96
N GLU A 285 24.00 -30.58 2.98
CA GLU A 285 23.04 -29.56 3.46
C GLU A 285 23.50 -28.13 3.10
N ASN A 286 22.68 -27.44 2.30
CA ASN A 286 22.89 -26.07 1.84
C ASN A 286 22.41 -25.07 2.90
N CYS A 287 23.25 -24.10 3.29
CA CYS A 287 22.96 -23.08 4.31
C CYS A 287 21.72 -22.20 3.96
N CYS A 288 21.20 -22.25 2.73
CA CYS A 288 19.96 -21.60 2.30
C CYS A 288 18.65 -22.25 2.76
N ARG A 289 18.65 -23.51 3.25
CA ARG A 289 17.39 -24.22 3.60
C ARG A 289 16.55 -23.56 4.69
N GLY A 290 17.17 -22.75 5.56
CA GLY A 290 16.49 -22.04 6.64
C GLY A 290 15.84 -20.70 6.25
N LEU A 291 16.06 -20.22 5.02
CA LEU A 291 15.52 -18.95 4.55
C LEU A 291 14.23 -19.18 3.78
N SER A 292 13.14 -18.54 4.22
CA SER A 292 11.81 -18.63 3.58
C SER A 292 11.85 -18.30 2.08
N ILE A 293 12.73 -17.38 1.70
CA ILE A 293 12.93 -16.94 0.32
C ILE A 293 13.52 -18.02 -0.59
N HIS A 294 14.33 -18.95 -0.05
CA HIS A 294 14.99 -19.99 -0.84
C HIS A 294 13.98 -21.02 -1.36
N ALA A 295 12.98 -21.37 -0.53
CA ALA A 295 11.89 -22.24 -0.95
C ALA A 295 11.08 -21.61 -2.10
N ALA A 296 10.76 -20.31 -2.00
CA ALA A 296 10.02 -19.58 -3.03
C ALA A 296 10.78 -19.53 -4.37
N ILE A 297 12.10 -19.31 -4.36
CA ILE A 297 12.95 -19.33 -5.57
C ILE A 297 12.92 -20.73 -6.22
N GLN A 298 13.04 -21.79 -5.41
CA GLN A 298 13.03 -23.17 -5.90
C GLN A 298 11.67 -23.57 -6.49
N GLU A 299 10.55 -23.13 -5.91
CA GLU A 299 9.21 -23.39 -6.45
C GLU A 299 8.99 -22.80 -7.84
N GLN A 300 9.62 -21.65 -8.14
CA GLN A 300 9.56 -21.03 -9.45
C GLN A 300 10.52 -21.67 -10.47
N GLY A 301 11.34 -22.63 -10.05
CA GLY A 301 12.31 -23.30 -10.91
C GLY A 301 13.46 -22.40 -11.37
N LEU A 302 13.77 -21.35 -10.60
CA LEU A 302 14.88 -20.44 -10.86
C LEU A 302 16.19 -21.00 -10.29
N ASP A 303 17.28 -20.78 -11.00
CA ASP A 303 18.64 -20.98 -10.51
C ASP A 303 19.17 -19.62 -10.01
N PRO A 304 19.30 -19.40 -8.70
CA PRO A 304 19.61 -18.08 -8.17
C PRO A 304 20.99 -17.56 -8.61
N ASP A 305 21.96 -18.43 -8.85
CA ASP A 305 23.30 -18.01 -9.30
C ASP A 305 23.25 -17.45 -10.73
N THR A 306 22.46 -18.05 -11.61
CA THR A 306 22.36 -17.56 -13.01
C THR A 306 21.27 -16.53 -13.22
N ASP A 307 20.12 -16.68 -12.55
CA ASP A 307 18.93 -15.87 -12.79
C ASP A 307 18.88 -14.60 -11.92
N LEU A 308 19.47 -14.62 -10.72
CA LEU A 308 19.48 -13.46 -9.81
C LEU A 308 20.87 -12.81 -9.73
N LEU A 309 21.93 -13.63 -9.66
CA LEU A 309 23.31 -13.14 -9.60
C LEU A 309 23.98 -13.01 -10.97
N LEU A 310 23.24 -13.27 -12.05
CA LEU A 310 23.67 -13.09 -13.45
C LEU A 310 24.96 -13.85 -13.80
N GLY A 311 25.21 -14.97 -13.14
CA GLY A 311 26.43 -15.77 -13.31
C GLY A 311 27.68 -15.10 -12.74
N SER A 312 27.52 -14.28 -11.69
CA SER A 312 28.60 -13.62 -10.96
C SER A 312 29.75 -14.59 -10.67
N THR A 313 30.98 -14.16 -10.96
CA THR A 313 32.20 -14.90 -10.58
C THR A 313 32.76 -14.44 -9.24
N ARG A 314 32.08 -13.53 -8.54
CA ARG A 314 32.57 -12.87 -7.31
C ARG A 314 32.03 -13.53 -6.06
N ALA A 315 30.78 -13.96 -6.09
CA ALA A 315 30.13 -14.66 -5.00
C ALA A 315 28.96 -15.47 -5.53
N THR A 316 28.59 -16.51 -4.81
CA THR A 316 27.48 -17.40 -5.11
C THR A 316 26.26 -17.07 -4.26
N TRP A 317 25.13 -17.69 -4.58
CA TRP A 317 23.93 -17.66 -3.77
C TRP A 317 24.15 -18.32 -2.40
N GLU A 318 24.95 -19.37 -2.34
CA GLU A 318 25.31 -20.06 -1.09
C GLU A 318 26.08 -19.11 -0.15
N ASP A 319 27.07 -18.38 -0.68
CA ASP A 319 27.82 -17.37 0.10
C ASP A 319 26.89 -16.31 0.73
N LEU A 320 25.85 -15.87 -0.01
CA LEU A 320 24.86 -14.92 0.52
C LEU A 320 24.08 -15.55 1.68
N CYS A 321 23.61 -16.79 1.52
CA CYS A 321 22.85 -17.48 2.56
C CYS A 321 23.66 -17.66 3.84
N GLU A 322 24.95 -18.02 3.74
CA GLU A 322 25.85 -18.17 4.89
C GLU A 322 25.98 -16.87 5.68
N VAL A 323 26.14 -15.75 4.96
CA VAL A 323 26.21 -14.42 5.55
C VAL A 323 24.89 -14.02 6.21
N VAL A 324 23.75 -14.29 5.57
CA VAL A 324 22.42 -13.96 6.13
C VAL A 324 22.14 -14.79 7.38
N VAL A 325 22.48 -16.07 7.38
CA VAL A 325 22.34 -16.94 8.56
C VAL A 325 23.22 -16.46 9.71
N ALA A 326 24.49 -16.14 9.43
CA ALA A 326 25.40 -15.60 10.44
C ALA A 326 24.91 -14.25 10.99
N TRP A 327 24.41 -13.37 10.11
CA TRP A 327 23.82 -12.10 10.50
C TRP A 327 22.60 -12.29 11.41
N ASN A 328 21.63 -13.10 10.98
CA ASN A 328 20.38 -13.32 11.72
C ASN A 328 20.63 -14.04 13.06
N GLY A 329 21.64 -14.90 13.12
CA GLY A 329 22.06 -15.54 14.36
C GLY A 329 22.67 -14.55 15.37
N ARG A 330 23.41 -13.54 14.90
CA ARG A 330 24.02 -12.52 15.78
C ARG A 330 23.07 -11.38 16.12
N PHE A 331 22.27 -10.92 15.16
CA PHE A 331 21.45 -9.73 15.25
C PHE A 331 19.95 -10.07 15.13
N SER A 332 19.48 -10.99 15.96
CA SER A 332 18.12 -11.56 15.87
C SER A 332 16.99 -10.57 16.07
N ALA A 333 17.23 -9.40 16.69
CA ALA A 333 16.22 -8.35 16.82
C ALA A 333 16.02 -7.51 15.54
N ILE A 334 16.95 -7.61 14.59
CA ILE A 334 16.94 -6.90 13.30
C ILE A 334 17.39 -7.85 12.17
N PRO A 335 16.63 -8.94 11.93
CA PRO A 335 17.02 -9.94 10.96
C PRO A 335 16.84 -9.42 9.52
N PHE A 336 17.64 -9.94 8.60
CA PHE A 336 17.51 -9.73 7.17
C PHE A 336 16.72 -10.89 6.53
N LEU A 337 15.73 -10.55 5.68
CA LEU A 337 14.85 -11.51 5.00
C LEU A 337 14.07 -12.47 5.93
N ALA A 338 13.64 -11.97 7.09
CA ALA A 338 12.85 -12.72 8.06
C ALA A 338 11.62 -11.97 8.57
N GLU A 339 11.01 -11.11 7.75
CA GLU A 339 9.72 -10.51 8.05
C GLU A 339 8.60 -11.57 8.03
N ALA A 340 7.53 -11.34 8.81
CA ALA A 340 6.38 -12.24 8.83
C ALA A 340 5.65 -12.30 7.48
N ASP A 341 5.68 -11.20 6.72
CA ASP A 341 5.13 -11.12 5.36
C ASP A 341 6.17 -11.61 4.34
N ALA A 342 5.85 -12.69 3.62
CA ALA A 342 6.72 -13.26 2.60
C ALA A 342 6.90 -12.34 1.38
N GLY A 343 5.91 -11.52 1.05
CA GLY A 343 5.97 -10.49 0.00
C GLY A 343 6.98 -9.40 0.34
N ASN A 344 7.03 -8.95 1.59
CA ASN A 344 8.03 -7.97 2.03
C ASN A 344 9.46 -8.51 1.94
N ASN A 345 9.67 -9.80 2.24
CA ASN A 345 10.97 -10.44 2.06
C ASN A 345 11.38 -10.51 0.57
N LEU A 346 10.43 -10.75 -0.34
CA LEU A 346 10.66 -10.70 -1.78
C LEU A 346 11.04 -9.29 -2.24
N LEU A 347 10.34 -8.26 -1.77
CA LEU A 347 10.66 -6.86 -2.06
C LEU A 347 12.05 -6.48 -1.54
N THR A 348 12.37 -6.87 -0.31
CA THR A 348 13.68 -6.63 0.31
C THR A 348 14.81 -7.28 -0.48
N LEU A 349 14.64 -8.55 -0.89
CA LEU A 349 15.62 -9.26 -1.71
C LEU A 349 15.80 -8.56 -3.07
N ALA A 350 14.69 -8.21 -3.73
CA ALA A 350 14.71 -7.54 -5.03
C ALA A 350 15.39 -6.16 -4.93
N ALA A 351 15.11 -5.38 -3.89
CA ALA A 351 15.70 -4.08 -3.67
C ALA A 351 17.20 -4.17 -3.36
N PHE A 352 17.61 -5.13 -2.52
CA PHE A 352 19.01 -5.38 -2.20
C PHE A 352 19.80 -5.80 -3.44
N LEU A 353 19.35 -6.84 -4.15
CA LEU A 353 20.04 -7.37 -5.33
C LEU A 353 19.99 -6.42 -6.53
N GLY A 354 18.88 -5.72 -6.75
CA GLY A 354 18.74 -4.76 -7.85
C GLY A 354 19.71 -3.59 -7.71
N ASN A 355 19.84 -3.03 -6.50
CA ASN A 355 20.86 -2.02 -6.24
C ASN A 355 22.27 -2.60 -6.34
N ALA A 356 22.50 -3.81 -5.81
CA ALA A 356 23.80 -4.46 -5.90
C ALA A 356 24.23 -4.68 -7.36
N ALA A 357 23.34 -5.13 -8.23
CA ALA A 357 23.61 -5.25 -9.66
C ALA A 357 23.97 -3.90 -10.28
N GLN A 358 23.21 -2.84 -9.98
CA GLN A 358 23.46 -1.51 -10.53
C GLN A 358 24.80 -0.91 -10.06
N GLU A 359 25.14 -1.03 -8.77
CA GLU A 359 26.38 -0.48 -8.21
C GLU A 359 27.61 -1.26 -8.68
N SER A 360 27.50 -2.58 -8.87
CA SER A 360 28.60 -3.45 -9.27
C SER A 360 28.64 -3.79 -10.77
N ALA A 361 27.86 -3.08 -11.60
CA ALA A 361 27.72 -3.35 -13.03
C ALA A 361 27.43 -4.83 -13.33
N ASP A 362 26.26 -5.30 -12.88
CA ASP A 362 25.79 -6.67 -12.97
C ASP A 362 26.75 -7.68 -12.32
N PHE A 363 27.27 -7.33 -11.14
CA PHE A 363 28.23 -8.14 -10.36
C PHE A 363 29.59 -8.39 -11.04
N VAL A 364 29.89 -7.64 -12.11
CA VAL A 364 31.17 -7.74 -12.84
C VAL A 364 32.25 -6.88 -12.19
N ALA A 365 31.90 -5.63 -11.87
CA ALA A 365 32.79 -4.63 -11.31
C ALA A 365 32.76 -4.69 -9.77
N CYS A 366 33.69 -5.43 -9.18
CA CYS A 366 33.80 -5.46 -7.72
C CYS A 366 34.48 -4.21 -7.17
N GLU A 367 35.47 -3.65 -7.87
CA GLU A 367 36.16 -2.42 -7.50
C GLU A 367 35.72 -1.22 -8.36
N GLU A 368 35.68 -0.04 -7.75
CA GLU A 368 35.39 1.22 -8.43
C GLU A 368 36.45 1.58 -9.49
N TYR A 369 36.01 2.13 -10.62
CA TYR A 369 36.86 2.63 -11.72
C TYR A 369 37.50 3.99 -11.38
N ILE A 370 38.46 4.00 -10.45
CA ILE A 370 39.13 5.22 -9.96
C ILE A 370 40.16 5.80 -10.95
N ASN A 371 40.26 7.13 -10.99
CA ASN A 371 41.12 7.89 -11.90
C ASN A 371 42.62 7.71 -11.58
N PRO A 372 43.53 7.59 -12.59
CA PRO A 372 43.29 7.43 -14.03
C PRO A 372 43.01 5.98 -14.45
N CYS A 373 41.82 5.71 -14.99
CA CYS A 373 41.41 4.39 -15.43
C CYS A 373 41.43 4.23 -16.97
N GLN A 374 41.43 2.98 -17.47
CA GLN A 374 41.29 2.70 -18.91
C GLN A 374 39.83 2.62 -19.34
N GLY A 375 39.19 3.75 -19.66
CA GLY A 375 37.82 3.77 -20.18
C GLY A 375 36.92 4.80 -19.49
N VAL A 376 35.77 4.35 -18.98
CA VAL A 376 34.82 5.18 -18.21
C VAL A 376 35.24 5.13 -16.74
N CYS A 377 35.59 6.28 -16.15
CA CYS A 377 35.97 6.38 -14.74
C CYS A 377 34.85 7.02 -13.92
N SER A 378 34.79 6.70 -12.62
CA SER A 378 33.86 7.34 -11.67
C SER A 378 34.20 8.82 -11.40
N GLY A 379 35.45 9.22 -11.69
CA GLY A 379 35.94 10.59 -11.55
C GLY A 379 36.74 10.87 -10.28
N GLY A 380 36.66 10.00 -9.26
CA GLY A 380 37.43 10.09 -8.02
C GLY A 380 38.84 9.51 -8.14
N ASN A 381 39.80 10.06 -7.39
CA ASN A 381 41.13 9.49 -7.20
C ASN A 381 41.15 8.65 -5.91
N ALA A 382 42.04 7.66 -5.81
CA ALA A 382 42.12 6.78 -4.64
C ALA A 382 42.26 7.54 -3.31
N GLU A 383 42.98 8.65 -3.33
CA GLU A 383 43.18 9.55 -2.20
C GLU A 383 41.92 10.28 -1.69
N ASP A 384 40.88 10.38 -2.50
CA ASP A 384 39.70 11.18 -2.16
C ASP A 384 38.86 10.53 -1.04
N TYR A 385 38.99 9.21 -0.86
CA TYR A 385 38.19 8.41 0.08
C TYR A 385 38.79 8.29 1.50
N ARG A 386 39.83 9.06 1.79
CA ARG A 386 40.51 9.07 3.10
C ARG A 386 39.74 9.88 4.13
N ASP A 387 39.70 9.39 5.37
CA ASP A 387 38.96 10.02 6.47
C ASP A 387 39.58 11.36 6.95
N ALA A 388 40.87 11.58 6.65
CA ALA A 388 41.59 12.81 7.02
C ALA A 388 40.97 14.11 6.46
N LEU A 389 40.05 14.00 5.49
CA LEU A 389 39.28 15.12 4.93
C LEU A 389 37.97 15.41 5.67
N TRP A 390 37.45 14.48 6.48
CA TRP A 390 36.12 14.54 7.11
C TRP A 390 36.14 14.60 8.66
N GLY A 391 37.25 14.20 9.31
CA GLY A 391 37.40 14.30 10.77
C GLY A 391 36.90 13.05 11.51
N THR A 392 36.25 13.23 12.67
CA THR A 392 35.77 12.11 13.51
C THR A 392 34.62 11.35 12.84
N CYS A 393 34.69 10.01 12.83
CA CYS A 393 33.63 9.14 12.30
C CYS A 393 32.50 9.00 13.33
N TYR A 394 31.33 9.59 13.07
CA TYR A 394 30.15 9.56 13.94
C TYR A 394 29.12 8.50 13.50
N GLN A 395 28.18 8.17 14.40
CA GLN A 395 27.15 7.14 14.19
C GLN A 395 27.74 5.76 13.92
N VAL A 396 28.80 5.42 14.65
CA VAL A 396 29.39 4.09 14.58
C VAL A 396 28.45 3.11 15.30
N PRO A 397 28.13 1.96 14.70
CA PRO A 397 27.34 0.93 15.35
C PRO A 397 28.02 0.47 16.65
N VAL A 398 27.24 0.38 17.72
CA VAL A 398 27.63 -0.22 18.99
C VAL A 398 26.78 -1.47 19.16
N PRO A 399 27.34 -2.67 18.94
CA PRO A 399 26.59 -3.92 19.10
C PRO A 399 25.99 -4.03 20.51
N THR A 400 24.74 -4.44 20.58
CA THR A 400 24.03 -4.81 21.81
C THR A 400 23.92 -6.34 21.88
N ALA A 401 23.07 -6.87 22.77
CA ALA A 401 22.92 -8.32 22.95
C ALA A 401 22.54 -9.03 21.63
N ASP A 402 21.60 -8.46 20.88
CA ASP A 402 21.00 -9.03 19.66
C ASP A 402 20.69 -7.97 18.56
N SER A 403 21.24 -6.76 18.70
CA SER A 403 21.06 -5.63 17.77
C SER A 403 22.29 -4.70 17.79
N PHE A 404 22.16 -3.45 17.34
CA PHE A 404 23.15 -2.39 17.52
C PHE A 404 22.53 -0.99 17.57
N ASP A 405 23.16 -0.09 18.32
CA ASP A 405 22.80 1.33 18.39
C ASP A 405 23.81 2.21 17.63
N LYS A 406 23.36 3.20 16.86
CA LYS A 406 24.24 4.13 16.13
C LYS A 406 24.72 5.31 16.98
N THR A 407 25.22 5.04 18.17
CA THR A 407 25.62 6.07 19.15
C THR A 407 27.13 6.24 19.27
N GLY A 408 27.91 5.35 18.65
CA GLY A 408 29.36 5.33 18.74
C GLY A 408 30.05 6.42 17.92
N SER A 409 31.34 6.59 18.21
CA SER A 409 32.25 7.38 17.39
C SER A 409 33.64 6.75 17.36
N LEU A 410 34.32 6.88 16.23
CA LEU A 410 35.71 6.47 16.05
C LEU A 410 36.56 7.68 15.69
N PRO A 411 37.86 7.69 16.08
CA PRO A 411 38.77 8.76 15.69
C PRO A 411 38.85 8.84 14.16
N ALA A 412 39.31 10.00 13.66
CA ALA A 412 39.69 10.11 12.25
C ALA A 412 40.64 8.99 11.89
N ASP A 413 40.46 8.41 10.71
CA ASP A 413 41.21 7.26 10.22
C ASP A 413 40.91 5.97 11.02
N ALA A 414 39.63 5.63 11.07
CA ALA A 414 39.11 4.55 11.88
C ALA A 414 39.63 3.14 11.49
N CYS A 415 39.88 2.87 10.21
CA CYS A 415 40.54 1.62 9.76
C CYS A 415 42.09 1.71 9.72
N GLY A 416 42.70 2.91 9.83
CA GLY A 416 44.16 3.11 9.82
C GLY A 416 44.77 3.54 8.47
N THR A 417 45.68 4.53 8.53
CA THR A 417 46.38 5.22 7.41
C THR A 417 47.87 4.90 7.40
N SER A 418 48.45 4.47 8.53
CA SER A 418 49.90 4.45 8.75
C SER A 418 50.52 3.05 8.66
N GLY A 419 50.44 2.46 7.47
CA GLY A 419 51.45 1.54 6.95
C GLY A 419 51.33 0.07 7.34
N GLN A 420 50.42 -0.65 6.68
CA GLN A 420 50.56 -2.08 6.32
C GLN A 420 49.46 -2.59 5.38
N VAL A 421 48.32 -1.89 5.27
CA VAL A 421 47.22 -2.27 4.36
C VAL A 421 47.60 -1.96 2.91
N THR A 422 47.47 -2.97 2.06
CA THR A 422 47.66 -2.90 0.60
C THR A 422 46.39 -3.33 -0.09
N CYS A 423 46.12 -2.75 -1.26
CA CYS A 423 44.97 -3.11 -2.06
C CYS A 423 45.25 -2.92 -3.56
N VAL A 424 44.40 -3.47 -4.41
CA VAL A 424 44.41 -3.21 -5.87
C VAL A 424 43.09 -2.62 -6.35
N ASP A 425 43.19 -1.68 -7.28
CA ASP A 425 42.01 -1.15 -7.98
C ASP A 425 41.59 -2.05 -9.14
N TRP A 426 40.50 -1.67 -9.82
CA TRP A 426 39.96 -2.40 -10.96
C TRP A 426 40.99 -2.68 -12.08
N ASP A 427 41.91 -1.74 -12.35
CA ASP A 427 42.95 -1.91 -13.36
C ASP A 427 44.15 -2.73 -12.85
N GLY A 428 44.05 -3.28 -11.64
CA GLY A 428 45.10 -4.02 -10.96
C GLY A 428 46.25 -3.14 -10.47
N ARG A 429 46.04 -1.83 -10.32
CA ARG A 429 47.10 -0.93 -9.83
C ARG A 429 47.21 -1.03 -8.31
N PRO A 430 48.42 -1.16 -7.76
CA PRO A 430 48.62 -1.30 -6.33
C PRO A 430 48.48 0.06 -5.61
N HIS A 431 47.74 0.06 -4.51
CA HIS A 431 47.57 1.17 -3.58
C HIS A 431 47.90 0.72 -2.14
N SER A 432 48.06 1.67 -1.23
CA SER A 432 48.39 1.39 0.16
C SER A 432 47.92 2.48 1.10
N GLY A 433 47.60 2.12 2.35
CA GLY A 433 47.15 3.05 3.38
C GLY A 433 45.85 3.73 2.99
N ASP A 434 45.81 5.06 3.06
CA ASP A 434 44.65 5.94 2.80
C ASP A 434 43.98 5.74 1.46
N SER A 435 44.71 5.19 0.49
CA SER A 435 44.27 5.04 -0.89
C SER A 435 43.57 3.70 -1.15
N CYS A 436 43.08 3.02 -0.11
CA CYS A 436 42.40 1.73 -0.24
C CYS A 436 40.89 1.74 -0.03
N TRP A 437 40.30 2.90 0.27
CA TRP A 437 38.93 3.00 0.76
C TRP A 437 37.90 3.48 -0.29
N TYR A 438 38.20 3.28 -1.58
CA TYR A 438 37.25 3.48 -2.68
C TYR A 438 36.21 2.34 -2.74
N GLY A 439 35.21 2.44 -3.64
CA GLY A 439 34.13 1.48 -3.73
C GLY A 439 34.61 0.04 -3.95
N LYS A 440 34.18 -0.88 -3.07
CA LYS A 440 34.35 -2.34 -3.24
C LYS A 440 33.06 -3.10 -2.92
N GLY A 441 32.87 -4.24 -3.59
CA GLY A 441 31.77 -5.17 -3.34
C GLY A 441 30.47 -4.80 -4.04
N ALA A 442 29.41 -5.57 -3.75
CA ALA A 442 28.14 -5.49 -4.46
C ALA A 442 27.49 -4.09 -4.37
N LEU A 443 27.48 -3.48 -3.18
CA LEU A 443 26.96 -2.12 -2.96
C LEU A 443 28.03 -1.02 -3.00
N GLN A 444 29.23 -1.32 -3.50
CA GLN A 444 30.34 -0.36 -3.60
C GLN A 444 30.62 0.39 -2.28
N LEU A 445 30.89 -0.37 -1.21
CA LEU A 445 31.23 0.18 0.10
C LEU A 445 32.44 1.13 -0.05
N THR A 446 32.26 2.38 0.34
CA THR A 446 33.19 3.49 0.06
C THR A 446 33.40 4.32 1.33
N TRP A 447 34.58 4.92 1.48
CA TRP A 447 35.06 5.74 2.62
C TRP A 447 35.58 4.94 3.81
N ASN A 448 36.77 5.29 4.31
CA ASN A 448 37.41 4.65 5.47
C ASN A 448 36.46 4.53 6.69
N CYS A 449 35.68 5.57 6.99
CA CYS A 449 34.69 5.54 8.08
C CYS A 449 33.58 4.50 7.85
N ASN A 450 33.08 4.33 6.62
CA ASN A 450 32.05 3.30 6.34
C ASN A 450 32.64 1.89 6.38
N TYR A 451 33.87 1.70 5.90
CA TYR A 451 34.61 0.45 6.09
C TYR A 451 34.74 0.11 7.57
N ALA A 452 35.11 1.07 8.42
CA ALA A 452 35.24 0.84 9.86
C ALA A 452 33.89 0.53 10.53
N LYS A 453 32.82 1.22 10.13
CA LYS A 453 31.46 0.96 10.61
C LYS A 453 31.00 -0.45 10.26
N ALA A 454 31.14 -0.84 8.99
CA ALA A 454 30.82 -2.19 8.53
C ALA A 454 31.69 -3.22 9.27
N ASN A 455 33.01 -3.00 9.36
CA ASN A 455 33.94 -3.89 10.05
C ASN A 455 33.59 -4.11 11.54
N THR A 456 32.99 -3.12 12.20
CA THR A 456 32.51 -3.26 13.58
C THR A 456 31.39 -4.29 13.69
N LEU A 457 30.49 -4.35 12.71
CA LEU A 457 29.41 -5.33 12.65
C LEU A 457 29.90 -6.69 12.16
N LEU A 458 30.82 -6.71 11.19
CA LEU A 458 31.36 -7.95 10.61
C LEU A 458 32.17 -8.78 11.59
N ARG A 459 32.83 -8.15 12.57
CA ARG A 459 33.54 -8.87 13.64
C ARG A 459 32.62 -9.60 14.61
N GLU A 460 31.33 -9.26 14.62
CA GLU A 460 30.34 -9.83 15.54
C GLU A 460 29.62 -11.05 14.97
N ILE A 461 29.51 -11.17 13.64
CA ILE A 461 28.80 -12.28 12.98
C ILE A 461 29.63 -13.58 12.93
N GLY A 462 30.91 -13.48 13.34
CA GLY A 462 31.79 -14.62 13.61
C GLY A 462 32.42 -15.32 12.39
N LEU A 463 32.16 -14.85 11.17
CA LEU A 463 32.83 -15.32 9.94
C LEU A 463 34.34 -14.94 9.82
N GLU A 464 34.96 -14.49 10.90
CA GLU A 464 36.37 -14.05 10.94
C GLU A 464 36.74 -12.97 9.89
N ILE A 465 35.79 -12.12 9.51
CA ILE A 465 35.97 -11.06 8.49
C ILE A 465 36.61 -9.81 9.10
N ASP A 466 37.69 -9.31 8.49
CA ASP A 466 38.34 -8.04 8.86
C ASP A 466 38.69 -7.18 7.63
N ILE A 467 37.69 -6.46 7.12
CA ILE A 467 37.83 -5.61 5.92
C ILE A 467 38.66 -4.34 6.15
N CYS A 468 38.97 -3.98 7.41
CA CYS A 468 39.95 -2.92 7.67
C CYS A 468 41.39 -3.45 7.52
N ALA A 469 41.64 -4.72 7.84
CA ALA A 469 42.95 -5.33 7.71
C ALA A 469 43.25 -5.77 6.26
N ASP A 470 42.23 -6.30 5.59
CA ASP A 470 42.30 -6.75 4.20
C ASP A 470 41.07 -6.27 3.41
N PRO A 471 41.07 -5.04 2.86
CA PRO A 471 39.94 -4.51 2.10
C PRO A 471 39.71 -5.22 0.76
N ASP A 472 40.71 -5.92 0.20
CA ASP A 472 40.55 -6.68 -1.05
C ASP A 472 39.81 -8.01 -0.84
N SER A 473 39.68 -8.48 0.41
CA SER A 473 38.83 -9.62 0.75
C SER A 473 37.40 -9.46 0.24
N ILE A 474 36.85 -8.23 0.22
CA ILE A 474 35.53 -7.91 -0.35
C ILE A 474 35.40 -8.38 -1.81
N CYS A 475 36.50 -8.43 -2.57
CA CYS A 475 36.49 -8.79 -3.98
C CYS A 475 37.12 -10.14 -4.32
N THR A 476 37.68 -10.81 -3.31
CA THR A 476 38.40 -12.08 -3.45
C THR A 476 37.78 -13.22 -2.63
N ASP A 477 36.84 -12.92 -1.75
CA ASP A 477 36.11 -13.86 -0.91
C ASP A 477 34.59 -13.63 -1.00
N GLY A 478 33.83 -14.68 -1.34
CA GLY A 478 32.40 -14.59 -1.64
C GLY A 478 31.54 -14.21 -0.43
N GLN A 479 31.87 -14.74 0.75
CA GLN A 479 31.22 -14.35 2.00
C GLN A 479 31.50 -12.87 2.31
N THR A 480 32.73 -12.42 2.18
CA THR A 480 33.09 -11.02 2.46
C THR A 480 32.46 -10.04 1.48
N PHE A 481 32.31 -10.42 0.21
CA PHE A 481 31.59 -9.67 -0.82
C PHE A 481 30.15 -9.33 -0.39
N TRP A 482 29.42 -10.34 0.11
CA TRP A 482 28.06 -10.16 0.60
C TRP A 482 28.00 -9.51 1.97
N ALA A 483 28.88 -9.88 2.89
CA ALA A 483 28.85 -9.39 4.26
C ALA A 483 29.08 -7.88 4.33
N GLY A 484 30.05 -7.33 3.57
CA GLY A 484 30.28 -5.90 3.50
C GLY A 484 29.05 -5.12 2.99
N SER A 485 28.40 -5.67 1.96
CA SER A 485 27.18 -5.09 1.37
C SER A 485 25.99 -5.18 2.34
N LEU A 486 25.79 -6.32 2.99
CA LEU A 486 24.71 -6.54 3.95
C LEU A 486 24.90 -5.65 5.19
N ALA A 487 26.12 -5.54 5.74
CA ALA A 487 26.38 -4.68 6.88
C ALA A 487 26.08 -3.20 6.57
N TYR A 488 26.41 -2.73 5.36
CA TYR A 488 26.03 -1.39 4.91
C TYR A 488 24.52 -1.24 4.75
N TRP A 489 23.84 -2.22 4.14
CA TRP A 489 22.38 -2.21 3.99
C TRP A 489 21.69 -2.14 5.35
N MET A 490 22.02 -3.03 6.26
CA MET A 490 21.38 -3.12 7.57
C MET A 490 21.64 -1.88 8.43
N MET A 491 22.84 -1.30 8.33
CA MET A 491 23.13 -0.05 9.01
C MET A 491 22.43 1.13 8.33
N SER A 492 22.58 1.34 7.03
CA SER A 492 22.27 2.62 6.39
C SER A 492 20.93 2.64 5.66
N VAL A 493 20.44 1.49 5.20
CA VAL A 493 19.27 1.40 4.30
C VAL A 493 18.05 0.84 5.04
N SER A 494 18.22 -0.33 5.67
CA SER A 494 17.14 -1.09 6.31
C SER A 494 16.26 -0.29 7.28
N PRO A 495 16.79 0.61 8.14
CA PRO A 495 15.96 1.37 9.08
C PRO A 495 14.95 2.32 8.42
N TYR A 496 15.20 2.73 7.18
CA TYR A 496 14.31 3.59 6.39
C TYR A 496 13.47 2.77 5.43
N TYR A 497 14.10 1.83 4.71
CA TYR A 497 13.43 0.97 3.74
C TYR A 497 12.31 0.12 4.35
N LEU A 498 12.49 -0.42 5.55
CA LEU A 498 11.44 -1.24 6.20
C LEU A 498 10.19 -0.45 6.61
N GLN A 499 10.18 0.88 6.48
CA GLN A 499 9.00 1.70 6.77
C GLN A 499 8.02 1.74 5.59
N ASP A 500 8.49 1.54 4.36
CA ASP A 500 7.70 1.72 3.14
C ASP A 500 7.94 0.66 2.04
N HIS A 501 9.00 -0.15 2.17
CA HIS A 501 9.49 -1.12 1.20
C HIS A 501 9.70 -0.57 -0.22
N ARG A 502 9.93 0.74 -0.35
CA ARG A 502 10.10 1.43 -1.64
C ARG A 502 11.55 1.39 -2.12
N ILE A 503 11.74 1.04 -3.39
CA ILE A 503 13.05 1.00 -4.02
C ILE A 503 13.74 2.38 -4.00
N ASP A 504 12.98 3.47 -4.09
CA ASP A 504 13.50 4.83 -4.04
C ASP A 504 14.15 5.17 -2.70
N THR A 505 13.56 4.68 -1.61
CA THR A 505 14.12 4.82 -0.26
C THR A 505 15.45 4.07 -0.17
N ALA A 506 15.52 2.86 -0.73
CA ALA A 506 16.77 2.10 -0.81
C ALA A 506 17.84 2.82 -1.65
N MET A 507 17.49 3.28 -2.85
CA MET A 507 18.39 4.01 -3.76
C MET A 507 18.89 5.31 -3.15
N ASN A 508 18.01 6.08 -2.50
CA ASN A 508 18.40 7.31 -1.82
C ASN A 508 19.40 7.04 -0.70
N CYS A 509 19.16 6.01 0.10
CA CYS A 509 20.05 5.62 1.17
C CYS A 509 21.42 5.15 0.68
N ILE A 510 21.46 4.38 -0.42
CA ILE A 510 22.72 3.90 -1.02
C ILE A 510 23.53 5.05 -1.64
N LYS A 511 22.88 5.99 -2.35
CA LYS A 511 23.59 7.09 -3.03
C LYS A 511 23.95 8.26 -2.12
N SER A 512 23.10 8.62 -1.16
CA SER A 512 23.22 9.86 -0.38
C SER A 512 23.31 9.66 1.14
N GLY A 513 23.35 8.40 1.62
CA GLY A 513 23.32 8.09 3.05
C GLY A 513 22.03 8.54 3.74
N CYS A 514 20.92 8.60 2.98
CA CYS A 514 19.59 9.08 3.39
C CYS A 514 19.58 10.54 3.89
N SER A 515 20.67 11.29 3.70
CA SER A 515 20.90 12.61 4.32
C SER A 515 20.37 13.77 3.49
N ALA A 516 20.03 13.51 2.23
CA ALA A 516 19.28 14.40 1.39
C ALA A 516 17.94 13.74 1.04
N PRO A 517 16.82 14.49 0.95
CA PRO A 517 15.79 14.05 0.02
C PRO A 517 16.52 13.89 -1.31
N TYR A 518 16.43 12.71 -1.94
CA TYR A 518 16.85 12.57 -3.32
C TYR A 518 16.22 13.75 -4.08
N PRO A 519 16.93 14.42 -5.02
CA PRO A 519 16.24 15.20 -6.02
C PRO A 519 15.38 14.21 -6.79
N GLY A 520 14.16 13.99 -6.30
CA GLY A 520 13.35 12.82 -6.62
C GLY A 520 12.76 12.03 -5.45
N THR A 521 12.51 12.61 -4.26
CA THR A 521 11.16 12.38 -3.69
C THR A 521 10.18 12.97 -4.70
N TRP A 522 9.90 12.17 -5.72
CA TRP A 522 9.22 12.55 -6.93
C TRP A 522 7.75 12.48 -6.60
N THR A 523 7.14 13.63 -6.40
CA THR A 523 5.69 13.75 -6.32
C THR A 523 5.15 13.58 -7.76
N GLY A 524 4.95 12.33 -8.17
CA GLY A 524 4.04 11.92 -9.25
C GLY A 524 4.17 12.53 -10.66
N SER A 525 5.36 12.81 -11.21
CA SER A 525 5.51 13.06 -12.67
C SER A 525 6.94 12.96 -13.22
N GLY A 526 7.78 12.12 -12.60
CA GLY A 526 9.23 12.06 -12.88
C GLY A 526 9.67 11.17 -13.98
N ALA A 527 8.70 10.49 -14.55
CA ALA A 527 8.83 9.83 -15.82
C ALA A 527 9.53 10.76 -16.83
N ALA A 528 10.70 10.34 -17.32
CA ALA A 528 11.24 10.92 -18.54
C ALA A 528 10.12 10.90 -19.60
N ALA A 529 10.09 11.87 -20.53
CA ALA A 529 9.07 11.91 -21.59
C ALA A 529 9.00 10.63 -22.46
N SER A 530 9.96 9.71 -22.30
CA SER A 530 9.98 8.38 -22.92
C SER A 530 9.26 7.28 -22.13
N CYS A 531 8.84 7.55 -20.88
CA CYS A 531 8.14 6.57 -20.05
C CYS A 531 6.77 6.25 -20.65
N ASN A 532 6.50 4.97 -20.75
CA ASN A 532 5.26 4.41 -21.25
C ASN A 532 4.97 3.11 -20.46
N ILE A 533 3.79 2.53 -20.65
CA ILE A 533 3.33 1.39 -19.84
C ILE A 533 4.25 0.16 -19.92
N GLU A 534 5.12 0.07 -20.92
CA GLU A 534 6.11 -1.01 -21.08
C GLU A 534 7.46 -0.68 -20.40
N SER A 535 7.60 0.50 -19.79
CA SER A 535 8.82 0.92 -19.08
C SER A 535 9.00 0.18 -17.75
N PRO A 536 10.26 -0.09 -17.31
CA PRO A 536 10.52 -0.82 -16.08
C PRO A 536 9.84 -0.21 -14.84
N ALA A 537 9.20 -1.06 -14.03
CA ALA A 537 8.59 -0.68 -12.75
C ALA A 537 9.64 -0.07 -11.80
N GLY A 538 9.31 1.01 -11.10
CA GLY A 538 10.22 1.73 -10.19
C GLY A 538 11.07 2.83 -10.85
N ALA A 539 11.20 2.89 -12.18
CA ALA A 539 11.86 4.00 -12.87
C ALA A 539 10.89 5.00 -13.51
N CYS A 540 9.67 4.56 -13.83
CA CYS A 540 8.65 5.34 -14.55
C CYS A 540 7.26 5.28 -13.91
N TRP A 541 7.02 4.37 -12.96
CA TRP A 541 5.70 4.03 -12.45
C TRP A 541 5.72 3.89 -10.92
N GLU A 542 4.73 4.49 -10.27
CA GLU A 542 4.42 4.37 -8.84
C GLU A 542 2.99 3.86 -8.67
N ASP A 543 2.68 3.33 -7.48
CA ASP A 543 1.31 2.96 -7.13
C ASP A 543 0.41 4.20 -7.09
N SER A 544 -0.78 4.09 -7.67
CA SER A 544 -1.76 5.18 -7.68
C SER A 544 -2.36 5.41 -6.30
N GLU A 545 -2.41 6.67 -5.86
CA GLU A 545 -3.14 7.08 -4.65
C GLU A 545 -4.63 7.35 -4.94
N GLN A 546 -5.02 7.40 -6.22
CA GLN A 546 -6.38 7.70 -6.66
C GLN A 546 -7.17 6.46 -7.16
N TYR A 547 -6.50 5.48 -7.76
CA TYR A 547 -7.11 4.40 -8.52
C TYR A 547 -6.72 3.02 -7.99
N PHE A 548 -7.60 2.44 -7.17
CA PHE A 548 -7.40 1.12 -6.58
C PHE A 548 -8.14 0.03 -7.37
N TRP A 549 -7.53 -1.15 -7.45
CA TRP A 549 -8.11 -2.31 -8.14
C TRP A 549 -9.44 -2.78 -7.53
N ALA A 550 -9.54 -2.79 -6.19
CA ALA A 550 -10.76 -3.19 -5.49
C ALA A 550 -11.97 -2.29 -5.86
N ASP A 551 -11.76 -0.98 -5.96
CA ASP A 551 -12.79 -0.03 -6.36
C ASP A 551 -13.21 -0.22 -7.81
N MET A 552 -12.25 -0.52 -8.69
CA MET A 552 -12.52 -0.83 -10.10
C MET A 552 -13.42 -2.06 -10.21
N VAL A 553 -13.05 -3.15 -9.54
CA VAL A 553 -13.80 -4.41 -9.55
C VAL A 553 -15.21 -4.18 -9.00
N GLY A 554 -15.34 -3.46 -7.88
CA GLY A 554 -16.65 -3.13 -7.30
C GLY A 554 -17.53 -2.29 -8.25
N ALA A 555 -16.96 -1.31 -8.95
CA ALA A 555 -17.69 -0.52 -9.94
C ALA A 555 -18.07 -1.35 -11.17
N LEU A 556 -17.14 -2.17 -11.68
CA LEU A 556 -17.36 -3.03 -12.85
C LEU A 556 -18.41 -4.10 -12.59
N GLU A 557 -18.39 -4.73 -11.41
CA GLU A 557 -19.39 -5.71 -11.00
C GLU A 557 -20.79 -5.09 -10.97
N LYS A 558 -20.95 -3.91 -10.35
CA LYS A 558 -22.21 -3.15 -10.34
C LYS A 558 -22.69 -2.87 -11.76
N MET A 559 -21.78 -2.47 -12.66
CA MET A 559 -22.09 -2.15 -14.05
C MET A 559 -22.38 -3.37 -14.92
N ALA A 560 -21.80 -4.53 -14.61
CA ALA A 560 -22.03 -5.77 -15.34
C ALA A 560 -23.30 -6.50 -14.89
N THR A 561 -23.66 -6.44 -13.60
CA THR A 561 -24.76 -7.21 -13.02
C THR A 561 -26.06 -6.42 -12.93
N ARG A 562 -26.04 -5.25 -12.28
CA ARG A 562 -27.19 -4.35 -12.16
C ARG A 562 -27.32 -3.44 -13.37
N GLY A 563 -26.19 -2.88 -13.81
CA GLY A 563 -26.16 -1.89 -14.88
C GLY A 563 -26.72 -0.53 -14.47
N VAL A 564 -26.81 0.36 -15.45
CA VAL A 564 -27.31 1.73 -15.31
C VAL A 564 -27.95 2.17 -16.62
N ALA A 565 -29.02 2.96 -16.55
CA ALA A 565 -29.80 3.36 -17.73
C ALA A 565 -30.19 2.15 -18.61
N GLY A 566 -30.70 1.08 -17.99
CA GLY A 566 -31.10 -0.15 -18.69
C GLY A 566 -30.00 -0.86 -19.50
N ARG A 567 -28.72 -0.56 -19.25
CA ARG A 567 -27.56 -1.15 -19.95
C ARG A 567 -26.59 -1.76 -18.96
N THR A 568 -25.93 -2.83 -19.40
CA THR A 568 -24.88 -3.51 -18.65
C THR A 568 -23.56 -3.51 -19.41
N PHE A 569 -22.47 -3.59 -18.67
CA PHE A 569 -21.14 -3.71 -19.26
C PHE A 569 -21.03 -5.08 -19.93
N ILE A 570 -20.49 -5.11 -21.16
CA ILE A 570 -20.31 -6.38 -21.89
C ILE A 570 -19.03 -7.03 -21.38
N SER A 571 -19.18 -8.01 -20.48
CA SER A 571 -18.08 -8.73 -19.82
C SER A 571 -17.91 -10.19 -20.28
N GLY A 572 -18.95 -10.80 -20.86
CA GLY A 572 -18.96 -12.20 -21.29
C GLY A 572 -18.84 -13.21 -20.13
N ALA A 573 -19.63 -14.29 -20.12
CA ALA A 573 -19.50 -15.31 -19.07
C ALA A 573 -18.16 -16.07 -19.19
N ALA A 574 -17.48 -16.33 -18.07
CA ALA A 574 -16.23 -17.11 -18.05
C ALA A 574 -16.42 -18.47 -18.75
N GLY A 575 -15.52 -18.81 -19.68
CA GLY A 575 -15.59 -20.04 -20.48
C GLY A 575 -16.60 -20.03 -21.64
N SER A 576 -17.35 -18.94 -21.85
CA SER A 576 -18.21 -18.76 -23.02
C SER A 576 -17.41 -18.36 -24.27
N SER A 577 -18.05 -18.45 -25.45
CA SER A 577 -17.49 -17.92 -26.70
C SER A 577 -17.34 -16.39 -26.69
N GLU A 578 -18.05 -15.70 -25.79
CA GLU A 578 -18.12 -14.24 -25.64
C GLU A 578 -17.12 -13.71 -24.61
N TYR A 579 -16.45 -14.59 -23.84
CA TYR A 579 -15.48 -14.18 -22.82
C TYR A 579 -14.33 -13.34 -23.40
N ALA A 580 -13.90 -13.66 -24.63
CA ALA A 580 -12.89 -12.87 -25.34
C ALA A 580 -13.36 -11.46 -25.69
N VAL A 581 -14.65 -11.31 -26.04
CA VAL A 581 -15.27 -10.01 -26.34
C VAL A 581 -15.29 -9.14 -25.09
N GLY A 582 -15.63 -9.73 -23.95
CA GLY A 582 -15.61 -9.01 -22.68
C GLY A 582 -14.22 -8.57 -22.22
N LEU A 583 -13.21 -9.45 -22.34
CA LEU A 583 -11.82 -9.08 -22.06
C LEU A 583 -11.32 -7.98 -23.00
N ALA A 584 -11.64 -8.05 -24.29
CA ALA A 584 -11.25 -7.02 -25.26
C ALA A 584 -11.95 -5.67 -24.97
N ASN A 585 -13.22 -5.70 -24.57
CA ASN A 585 -13.96 -4.51 -24.17
C ASN A 585 -13.36 -3.88 -22.90
N LEU A 586 -12.99 -4.69 -21.91
CA LEU A 586 -12.31 -4.24 -20.70
C LEU A 586 -10.91 -3.68 -21.01
N ALA A 587 -10.15 -4.33 -21.89
CA ALA A 587 -8.84 -3.84 -22.33
C ALA A 587 -8.96 -2.47 -23.03
N ALA A 588 -9.95 -2.31 -23.92
CA ALA A 588 -10.21 -1.05 -24.59
C ALA A 588 -10.56 0.06 -23.59
N PHE A 589 -11.40 -0.23 -22.60
CA PHE A 589 -11.74 0.70 -21.52
C PHE A 589 -10.50 1.11 -20.71
N LEU A 590 -9.76 0.13 -20.17
CA LEU A 590 -8.59 0.38 -19.33
C LEU A 590 -7.47 1.11 -20.07
N ALA A 591 -7.33 0.88 -21.38
CA ALA A 591 -6.35 1.61 -22.20
C ALA A 591 -6.66 3.10 -22.27
N GLN A 592 -7.94 3.47 -22.30
CA GLN A 592 -8.33 4.88 -22.22
C GLN A 592 -8.09 5.42 -20.81
N THR A 593 -8.50 4.70 -19.77
CA THR A 593 -8.33 5.18 -18.38
C THR A 593 -6.86 5.38 -18.00
N MET A 594 -5.99 4.51 -18.53
CA MET A 594 -4.55 4.64 -18.35
C MET A 594 -4.06 6.00 -18.85
N GLN A 595 -4.45 6.38 -20.07
CA GLN A 595 -4.05 7.63 -20.69
C GLN A 595 -4.75 8.85 -20.06
N GLU A 596 -6.03 8.75 -19.72
CA GLU A 596 -6.82 9.89 -19.24
C GLU A 596 -6.44 10.31 -17.82
N THR A 597 -6.16 9.35 -16.92
CA THR A 597 -6.05 9.63 -15.48
C THR A 597 -5.00 8.84 -14.72
N ILE A 598 -4.90 7.53 -14.93
CA ILE A 598 -4.13 6.65 -14.02
C ILE A 598 -2.64 6.98 -14.10
N GLN A 599 -2.11 7.19 -15.31
CA GLN A 599 -0.69 7.49 -15.47
C GLN A 599 -0.25 8.83 -14.88
N TYR A 600 -1.21 9.69 -14.57
CA TYR A 600 -0.98 11.01 -13.97
C TYR A 600 -1.37 11.06 -12.49
N ASP A 601 -1.84 9.94 -11.94
CA ASP A 601 -2.44 9.82 -10.62
C ASP A 601 -3.43 10.97 -10.29
N ALA A 602 -4.26 11.32 -11.29
CA ALA A 602 -5.10 12.51 -11.23
C ALA A 602 -6.56 12.15 -11.50
N CYS A 603 -7.43 12.40 -10.50
CA CYS A 603 -8.87 12.23 -10.67
C CYS A 603 -9.51 13.44 -11.35
N ASP A 604 -9.16 14.64 -10.92
CA ASP A 604 -9.49 15.89 -11.62
C ASP A 604 -8.47 16.14 -12.75
N GLU A 605 -8.96 16.66 -13.87
CA GLU A 605 -8.15 17.13 -14.99
C GLU A 605 -7.02 18.06 -14.52
N ASN A 606 -5.80 17.76 -14.96
CA ASN A 606 -4.65 18.62 -14.72
C ASN A 606 -4.71 19.86 -15.64
N ASN A 607 -4.28 21.01 -15.13
CA ASN A 607 -3.99 22.17 -15.98
C ASN A 607 -2.74 21.81 -16.83
N TRP A 608 -2.94 21.49 -18.11
CA TRP A 608 -2.00 20.70 -18.90
C TRP A 608 -0.64 21.38 -19.08
N SER A 609 0.40 20.57 -18.86
CA SER A 609 1.82 20.96 -18.75
C SER A 609 2.80 20.06 -19.47
N GLU A 610 2.32 19.01 -20.14
CA GLU A 610 3.20 17.98 -20.71
C GLU A 610 4.25 18.62 -21.62
N GLN A 611 5.44 18.00 -21.71
CA GLN A 611 6.53 18.50 -22.56
C GLN A 611 6.04 18.71 -24.00
N SER A 612 5.02 17.97 -24.47
CA SER A 612 4.32 18.20 -25.74
C SER A 612 3.59 19.55 -25.81
N ALA A 613 2.91 20.00 -24.75
CA ALA A 613 2.28 21.32 -24.69
C ALA A 613 3.33 22.45 -24.66
N LEU A 614 4.42 22.24 -23.90
CA LEU A 614 5.57 23.14 -23.87
C LEU A 614 6.33 23.17 -25.20
N ASP A 615 6.50 22.02 -25.86
CA ASP A 615 7.15 21.87 -27.16
C ASP A 615 6.29 22.43 -28.28
N MET A 616 4.97 22.31 -28.20
CA MET A 616 4.04 22.94 -29.13
C MET A 616 4.07 24.47 -28.98
N VAL A 617 4.04 24.99 -27.75
CA VAL A 617 4.16 26.42 -27.47
C VAL A 617 5.54 26.94 -27.90
N SER A 618 6.61 26.21 -27.60
CA SER A 618 7.99 26.56 -27.95
C SER A 618 8.28 26.45 -29.46
N ALA A 619 7.80 25.40 -30.14
CA ALA A 619 7.93 25.21 -31.58
C ALA A 619 7.16 26.26 -32.41
N LYS A 620 6.20 26.95 -31.78
CA LYS A 620 5.41 28.04 -32.38
C LYS A 620 5.81 29.43 -31.88
N GLY A 621 6.80 29.54 -30.98
CA GLY A 621 7.42 30.79 -30.57
C GLY A 621 6.83 31.46 -29.32
N GLY A 622 6.00 30.77 -28.55
CA GLY A 622 5.53 31.19 -27.23
C GLY A 622 6.54 30.87 -26.10
N SER A 623 6.31 31.42 -24.91
CA SER A 623 7.16 31.21 -23.73
C SER A 623 6.53 30.21 -22.73
N PRO A 624 7.33 29.40 -21.99
CA PRO A 624 6.84 28.42 -21.02
C PRO A 624 5.87 28.94 -19.93
N GLY A 625 5.92 30.25 -19.61
CA GLY A 625 5.04 30.89 -18.62
C GLY A 625 3.67 31.34 -19.16
N GLU A 626 3.27 30.91 -20.35
CA GLU A 626 1.98 31.27 -20.98
C GLU A 626 0.91 30.17 -20.86
N ILE A 627 1.22 29.04 -20.21
CA ILE A 627 0.46 27.78 -20.42
C ILE A 627 -0.47 27.34 -19.27
N TYR A 628 -0.49 28.05 -18.12
CA TYR A 628 -1.29 27.66 -16.95
C TYR A 628 -2.29 28.73 -16.47
N PRO A 629 -3.19 29.21 -17.33
CA PRO A 629 -4.22 30.14 -16.88
C PRO A 629 -5.20 29.43 -15.93
N ALA A 630 -5.67 30.10 -14.88
CA ALA A 630 -6.73 29.55 -14.02
C ALA A 630 -8.04 29.32 -14.80
N SER A 631 -8.27 30.11 -15.86
CA SER A 631 -9.39 29.94 -16.79
C SER A 631 -9.35 28.62 -17.58
N ALA A 632 -8.26 27.84 -17.52
CA ALA A 632 -8.23 26.46 -18.02
C ALA A 632 -9.33 25.59 -17.41
N ALA A 633 -9.80 25.90 -16.18
CA ALA A 633 -10.96 25.25 -15.57
C ALA A 633 -12.23 25.35 -16.45
N CYS A 634 -12.36 26.43 -17.24
CA CYS A 634 -13.47 26.62 -18.17
C CYS A 634 -13.38 25.75 -19.41
N GLY A 635 -12.20 25.20 -19.71
CA GLY A 635 -11.87 24.53 -20.96
C GLY A 635 -10.43 24.80 -21.34
N GLN A 636 -9.68 23.77 -21.72
CA GLN A 636 -8.31 23.94 -22.24
C GLN A 636 -8.33 24.14 -23.77
N LEU A 637 -7.30 24.77 -24.34
CA LEU A 637 -7.18 25.01 -25.79
C LEU A 637 -8.34 25.84 -26.38
N GLY A 638 -8.83 26.85 -25.65
CA GLY A 638 -9.93 27.72 -26.09
C GLY A 638 -11.32 27.07 -26.05
N GLN A 639 -11.44 25.85 -25.54
CA GLN A 639 -12.72 25.18 -25.33
C GLN A 639 -13.55 25.89 -24.24
N SER A 640 -14.84 25.56 -24.19
CA SER A 640 -15.71 25.94 -23.07
C SER A 640 -16.58 24.77 -22.64
N TYR A 641 -16.21 24.14 -21.52
CA TYR A 641 -16.89 22.95 -20.98
C TYR A 641 -18.35 23.22 -20.57
N GLN A 642 -18.68 24.45 -20.17
CA GLN A 642 -20.08 24.85 -19.96
C GLN A 642 -20.91 24.89 -21.25
N SER A 643 -20.26 24.94 -22.43
CA SER A 643 -20.91 24.86 -23.73
C SER A 643 -21.10 23.43 -24.23
N TYR A 644 -20.63 22.41 -23.50
CA TYR A 644 -20.84 20.99 -23.83
C TYR A 644 -22.26 20.58 -23.44
N SER A 645 -23.21 21.18 -24.13
CA SER A 645 -24.64 20.97 -23.97
C SER A 645 -25.06 19.65 -24.60
N CYS A 646 -26.16 19.08 -24.11
CA CYS A 646 -26.70 17.88 -24.73
C CYS A 646 -27.21 18.18 -26.16
N PRO A 647 -27.27 17.18 -27.05
CA PRO A 647 -27.71 17.38 -28.42
C PRO A 647 -29.05 18.09 -28.48
N ALA A 648 -29.23 19.06 -29.38
CA ALA A 648 -30.48 19.83 -29.48
C ALA A 648 -31.72 18.94 -29.76
N GLY A 649 -31.52 17.76 -30.33
CA GLY A 649 -32.56 16.75 -30.53
C GLY A 649 -33.00 16.02 -29.26
N GLY A 650 -32.34 16.25 -28.12
CA GLY A 650 -32.54 15.55 -26.85
C GLY A 650 -31.62 14.35 -26.66
N VAL A 651 -31.69 13.76 -25.47
CA VAL A 651 -30.96 12.54 -25.08
C VAL A 651 -31.94 11.38 -25.05
N LEU A 652 -31.64 10.29 -25.73
CA LEU A 652 -32.45 9.07 -25.66
C LEU A 652 -32.33 8.44 -24.27
N ASP A 653 -33.45 8.27 -23.57
CA ASP A 653 -33.53 7.43 -22.37
C ASP A 653 -33.70 5.96 -22.83
N PRO A 654 -32.65 5.13 -22.73
CA PRO A 654 -32.70 3.73 -23.18
C PRO A 654 -33.70 2.87 -22.40
N GLU A 655 -34.12 3.27 -21.20
CA GLU A 655 -35.07 2.50 -20.39
C GLU A 655 -36.52 2.70 -20.87
N THR A 656 -36.84 3.89 -21.35
CA THR A 656 -38.20 4.25 -21.79
C THR A 656 -38.33 4.28 -23.33
N GLY A 657 -37.22 4.44 -24.04
CA GLY A 657 -37.18 4.70 -25.48
C GLY A 657 -37.59 6.13 -25.85
N GLU A 658 -37.80 7.01 -24.86
CA GLU A 658 -38.20 8.40 -25.09
C GLU A 658 -36.98 9.29 -25.27
N THR A 659 -37.12 10.32 -26.11
CA THR A 659 -36.09 11.35 -26.25
C THR A 659 -36.40 12.49 -25.28
N VAL A 660 -35.50 12.69 -24.33
CA VAL A 660 -35.63 13.65 -23.23
C VAL A 660 -35.01 14.99 -23.66
N PRO A 661 -35.71 16.13 -23.46
CA PRO A 661 -35.18 17.44 -23.81
C PRO A 661 -33.85 17.76 -23.08
N PRO A 662 -32.92 18.49 -23.71
CA PRO A 662 -31.62 18.83 -23.10
C PRO A 662 -31.76 19.52 -21.74
N GLU A 663 -32.71 20.44 -21.59
CA GLU A 663 -32.98 21.17 -20.34
C GLU A 663 -33.40 20.26 -19.18
N GLU A 664 -33.94 19.08 -19.49
CA GLU A 664 -34.31 18.07 -18.51
C GLU A 664 -33.17 17.12 -18.17
N VAL A 665 -32.04 17.13 -18.89
CA VAL A 665 -30.90 16.25 -18.62
C VAL A 665 -29.69 17.05 -18.15
N GLN A 666 -29.22 18.00 -18.96
CA GLN A 666 -27.99 18.74 -18.72
C GLN A 666 -28.03 19.54 -17.41
N CYS A 667 -26.87 19.74 -16.79
CA CYS A 667 -26.77 20.61 -15.63
C CYS A 667 -26.96 22.07 -16.02
N ALA A 668 -27.61 22.85 -15.14
CA ALA A 668 -27.63 24.30 -15.27
C ALA A 668 -26.26 24.86 -14.89
N VAL A 669 -25.79 25.88 -15.61
CA VAL A 669 -24.57 26.60 -15.25
C VAL A 669 -24.89 27.51 -14.07
N ASP A 670 -24.34 27.19 -12.91
CA ASP A 670 -24.39 28.04 -11.72
C ASP A 670 -23.18 28.97 -11.70
N LEU A 671 -23.45 30.27 -11.81
CA LEU A 671 -22.40 31.31 -11.82
C LEU A 671 -21.84 31.56 -10.41
N GLU A 672 -22.56 31.17 -9.35
CA GLU A 672 -22.15 31.34 -7.96
C GLU A 672 -21.48 30.10 -7.38
N MET A 673 -21.33 29.03 -8.17
CA MET A 673 -20.68 27.78 -7.72
C MET A 673 -19.20 28.02 -7.45
N VAL A 674 -18.73 27.52 -6.30
CA VAL A 674 -17.33 27.52 -5.89
C VAL A 674 -16.88 26.09 -5.69
N VAL A 675 -15.92 25.64 -6.49
CA VAL A 675 -15.32 24.30 -6.40
C VAL A 675 -13.82 24.43 -6.62
N VAL A 676 -13.05 23.67 -5.85
CA VAL A 676 -11.61 23.47 -6.04
C VAL A 676 -11.38 21.98 -6.26
N ALA A 677 -10.55 21.64 -7.25
CA ALA A 677 -10.22 20.26 -7.58
C ALA A 677 -9.59 19.54 -6.38
N GLN A 678 -9.86 18.24 -6.29
CA GLN A 678 -9.28 17.33 -5.29
C GLN A 678 -7.83 17.03 -5.65
N THR A 679 -7.58 16.74 -6.92
CA THR A 679 -6.23 16.42 -7.42
C THR A 679 -5.73 17.49 -8.38
N SER A 680 -4.41 17.54 -8.55
CA SER A 680 -3.73 18.33 -9.58
C SER A 680 -2.36 17.74 -9.82
N ALA A 681 -1.69 18.18 -10.88
CA ALA A 681 -0.34 17.75 -11.19
C ALA A 681 0.60 17.96 -9.99
N GLN A 682 1.59 17.08 -9.87
CA GLN A 682 2.43 16.99 -8.68
C GLN A 682 3.92 17.29 -8.94
N TRP A 683 4.34 17.47 -10.21
CA TRP A 683 5.73 17.80 -10.54
C TRP A 683 6.21 19.10 -9.89
N TYR A 684 7.53 19.24 -9.77
CA TYR A 684 8.14 20.41 -9.16
C TYR A 684 7.76 21.71 -9.90
N GLY A 685 6.93 22.53 -9.25
CA GLY A 685 6.44 23.78 -9.83
C GLY A 685 5.10 23.66 -10.56
N ALA A 686 4.43 22.50 -10.48
CA ALA A 686 3.13 22.23 -11.07
C ALA A 686 2.13 23.35 -10.78
N PRO A 687 1.20 23.68 -11.69
CA PRO A 687 0.10 24.56 -11.35
C PRO A 687 -0.77 23.92 -10.25
N PRO A 688 -1.32 24.73 -9.34
CA PRO A 688 -2.18 24.22 -8.29
C PRO A 688 -3.56 23.80 -8.84
N PRO A 689 -4.44 23.21 -7.99
CA PRO A 689 -5.70 22.65 -8.45
C PRO A 689 -6.58 23.63 -9.24
N LEU A 690 -7.24 23.10 -10.28
CA LEU A 690 -8.27 23.86 -10.99
C LEU A 690 -9.37 24.31 -10.02
N PHE A 691 -9.91 25.49 -10.25
CA PHE A 691 -11.01 26.01 -9.45
C PHE A 691 -11.98 26.84 -10.28
N CYS A 692 -13.20 26.97 -9.78
CA CYS A 692 -14.21 27.88 -10.29
C CYS A 692 -14.76 28.76 -9.16
N ALA A 693 -15.18 29.97 -9.51
CA ALA A 693 -15.80 30.91 -8.58
C ALA A 693 -16.56 32.01 -9.34
N PRO A 694 -17.58 32.65 -8.74
CA PRO A 694 -18.21 33.84 -9.31
C PRO A 694 -17.23 34.99 -9.53
N ARG A 695 -17.53 35.86 -10.50
CA ARG A 695 -16.73 37.07 -10.78
C ARG A 695 -16.65 38.05 -9.61
N SER A 696 -17.57 37.95 -8.66
CA SER A 696 -17.55 38.72 -7.41
C SER A 696 -16.38 38.34 -6.51
N LEU A 697 -15.89 37.09 -6.59
CA LEU A 697 -14.71 36.60 -5.88
C LEU A 697 -13.46 36.69 -6.76
N VAL A 698 -13.53 36.22 -8.01
CA VAL A 698 -12.39 36.19 -8.94
C VAL A 698 -12.77 36.89 -10.23
N ARG A 699 -12.52 38.20 -10.31
CA ARG A 699 -12.94 39.02 -11.45
C ARG A 699 -12.17 38.70 -12.73
N ASP A 700 -10.85 38.63 -12.61
CA ASP A 700 -9.91 38.43 -13.72
C ASP A 700 -9.07 37.19 -13.38
N ALA A 701 -9.13 36.14 -14.21
CA ALA A 701 -8.39 34.90 -13.93
C ALA A 701 -6.87 35.14 -14.02
N PRO A 702 -6.07 34.74 -13.01
CA PRO A 702 -4.62 34.81 -13.10
C PRO A 702 -4.05 33.64 -13.91
N LYS A 703 -2.74 33.64 -14.13
CA LYS A 703 -1.99 32.48 -14.63
C LYS A 703 -0.90 32.07 -13.67
N TRP A 704 -0.61 30.79 -13.62
CA TRP A 704 0.51 30.25 -12.87
C TRP A 704 1.80 30.40 -13.68
N ASP A 705 2.77 31.11 -13.12
CA ASP A 705 4.12 31.22 -13.69
C ASP A 705 5.06 30.25 -12.99
N VAL A 706 5.48 29.22 -13.72
CA VAL A 706 6.41 28.17 -13.26
C VAL A 706 7.86 28.64 -13.16
N SER A 707 8.21 29.73 -13.86
CA SER A 707 9.58 30.28 -13.88
C SER A 707 9.84 31.22 -12.71
N GLY A 708 8.77 31.78 -12.15
CA GLY A 708 8.81 32.55 -10.93
C GLY A 708 9.01 31.64 -9.73
N TRP A 709 10.24 31.58 -9.20
CA TRP A 709 10.34 31.39 -7.75
C TRP A 709 9.59 32.55 -7.13
N CYS A 710 8.62 32.29 -6.25
CA CYS A 710 8.04 33.35 -5.43
C CYS A 710 9.23 34.19 -4.91
N PRO A 711 9.35 35.49 -5.26
CA PRO A 711 10.61 36.23 -5.15
C PRO A 711 11.24 36.11 -3.75
N THR A 712 12.39 35.44 -3.65
CA THR A 712 13.10 35.15 -2.39
C THR A 712 14.04 36.28 -1.95
N GLN A 713 13.78 37.53 -2.34
CA GLN A 713 14.60 38.64 -1.84
C GLN A 713 14.38 38.83 -0.34
N GLY A 714 15.23 38.19 0.47
CA GLY A 714 15.31 38.43 1.92
C GLY A 714 15.32 37.18 2.81
N THR A 715 15.07 35.97 2.30
CA THR A 715 15.01 34.75 3.13
C THR A 715 15.66 33.53 2.46
N SER A 716 16.57 32.87 3.19
CA SER A 716 17.04 31.51 2.88
C SER A 716 16.12 30.51 3.57
N TRP A 717 15.31 29.78 2.81
CA TRP A 717 14.41 28.78 3.36
C TRP A 717 15.15 27.47 3.63
N ASN A 718 15.40 27.16 4.89
CA ASN A 718 15.67 25.80 5.34
C ASN A 718 14.36 25.20 5.91
N GLN A 719 13.81 24.22 5.20
CA GLN A 719 12.50 23.65 5.50
C GLN A 719 12.45 22.89 6.84
N ALA A 720 13.62 22.56 7.40
CA ALA A 720 13.75 21.94 8.72
C ALA A 720 13.62 22.94 9.88
N GLU A 721 13.59 24.26 9.63
CA GLU A 721 13.35 25.25 10.68
C GLU A 721 11.86 25.45 10.95
N GLU A 722 11.54 25.55 12.24
CA GLU A 722 10.22 25.99 12.70
C GLU A 722 10.08 27.51 12.57
N TRP A 723 8.84 27.98 12.44
CA TRP A 723 8.55 29.41 12.48
C TRP A 723 8.75 30.01 13.87
N ALA A 724 9.12 31.29 13.93
CA ALA A 724 8.95 32.07 15.14
C ALA A 724 7.44 32.27 15.45
N ALA A 725 7.11 32.73 16.66
CA ALA A 725 5.73 33.12 16.98
C ALA A 725 5.23 34.15 15.94
N PRO A 726 3.98 34.05 15.45
CA PRO A 726 2.86 33.28 16.01
C PRO A 726 2.79 31.79 15.61
N PHE A 727 3.56 31.34 14.63
CA PHE A 727 3.38 29.99 14.05
C PHE A 727 4.17 28.89 14.76
N GLY A 728 5.28 29.21 15.44
CA GLY A 728 5.90 28.56 16.61
C GLY A 728 6.26 27.06 16.60
N SER A 729 5.42 26.19 16.05
CA SER A 729 5.52 24.73 16.02
C SER A 729 5.23 24.15 14.62
N MET A 730 5.03 25.00 13.62
CA MET A 730 4.86 24.60 12.22
C MET A 730 6.19 24.68 11.49
N ALA A 731 6.50 23.65 10.70
CA ALA A 731 7.65 23.67 9.81
C ALA A 731 7.42 24.69 8.70
N ARG A 732 8.49 25.36 8.24
CA ARG A 732 8.40 26.42 7.23
C ARG A 732 7.83 25.95 5.87
N GLY A 733 7.80 24.65 5.59
CA GLY A 733 7.18 24.08 4.38
C GLY A 733 5.76 23.53 4.55
N SER A 734 5.15 23.58 5.74
CA SER A 734 3.89 22.88 6.03
C SER A 734 2.64 23.75 5.94
N ILE A 735 2.73 24.99 5.43
CA ILE A 735 1.58 25.90 5.28
C ILE A 735 1.16 25.92 3.82
N HIS A 736 -0.02 25.39 3.53
CA HIS A 736 -0.62 25.36 2.19
C HIS A 736 -2.13 25.11 2.31
N PHE A 737 -2.89 25.42 1.27
CA PHE A 737 -4.22 24.84 1.08
C PHE A 737 -4.05 23.37 0.65
N GLY A 738 -4.81 22.47 1.27
CA GLY A 738 -4.83 21.06 0.90
C GLY A 738 -5.79 20.77 -0.26
N PRO A 739 -5.87 19.50 -0.69
CA PRO A 739 -6.91 19.02 -1.61
C PRO A 739 -8.30 19.56 -1.26
N ALA A 740 -9.12 19.86 -2.27
CA ALA A 740 -10.47 20.40 -2.10
C ALA A 740 -10.55 21.76 -1.37
N ALA A 741 -9.47 22.55 -1.39
CA ALA A 741 -9.34 23.76 -0.58
C ALA A 741 -9.35 23.52 0.94
N SER A 742 -8.89 22.34 1.39
CA SER A 742 -8.72 22.07 2.82
C SER A 742 -7.85 23.13 3.49
N THR A 743 -8.35 23.69 4.58
CA THR A 743 -7.63 24.71 5.37
C THR A 743 -6.87 24.10 6.55
N ALA A 744 -6.78 22.77 6.64
CA ALA A 744 -6.19 22.09 7.79
C ALA A 744 -4.73 22.49 8.04
N SER A 745 -3.98 22.78 6.97
CA SER A 745 -2.59 23.24 7.01
C SER A 745 -2.46 24.77 6.98
N VAL A 746 -3.57 25.52 7.02
CA VAL A 746 -3.57 26.99 6.97
C VAL A 746 -3.79 27.56 8.37
N PRO A 747 -2.85 28.34 8.92
CA PRO A 747 -3.01 28.94 10.25
C PRO A 747 -4.22 29.88 10.35
N PRO A 748 -4.85 29.99 11.53
CA PRO A 748 -5.97 30.90 11.75
C PRO A 748 -5.67 32.37 11.42
N GLU A 749 -4.43 32.82 11.62
CA GLU A 749 -3.98 34.18 11.29
C GLU A 749 -4.08 34.47 9.80
N VAL A 750 -3.75 33.47 8.98
CA VAL A 750 -3.83 33.53 7.51
C VAL A 750 -5.30 33.48 7.07
N LEU A 751 -6.08 32.55 7.64
CA LEU A 751 -7.51 32.39 7.35
C LEU A 751 -8.35 33.63 7.69
N ALA A 752 -7.90 34.46 8.64
CA ALA A 752 -8.54 35.73 8.94
C ALA A 752 -8.48 36.73 7.76
N SER A 753 -7.47 36.60 6.89
CA SER A 753 -7.25 37.45 5.71
C SER A 753 -7.68 36.81 4.40
N ALA A 754 -7.46 35.50 4.25
CA ALA A 754 -7.83 34.70 3.09
C ALA A 754 -8.64 33.47 3.57
N PRO A 755 -9.97 33.63 3.76
CA PRO A 755 -10.79 32.60 4.40
C PRO A 755 -11.04 31.35 3.53
N ASP A 756 -10.80 31.45 2.23
CA ASP A 756 -10.97 30.38 1.25
C ASP A 756 -9.92 30.47 0.14
N TYR A 757 -9.82 29.40 -0.63
CA TYR A 757 -8.82 29.27 -1.70
C TYR A 757 -8.96 30.34 -2.80
N PRO A 758 -10.16 30.68 -3.33
CA PRO A 758 -10.31 31.77 -4.29
C PRO A 758 -9.85 33.14 -3.75
N SER A 759 -10.18 33.48 -2.50
CA SER A 759 -9.74 34.72 -1.86
C SER A 759 -8.21 34.78 -1.73
N TYR A 760 -7.61 33.63 -1.38
CA TYR A 760 -6.17 33.45 -1.34
C TYR A 760 -5.51 33.65 -2.73
N VAL A 761 -6.03 33.00 -3.79
CA VAL A 761 -5.50 33.14 -5.15
C VAL A 761 -5.50 34.61 -5.56
N VAL A 762 -6.61 35.34 -5.34
CA VAL A 762 -6.69 36.78 -5.65
C VAL A 762 -5.71 37.61 -4.82
N GLY A 763 -5.54 37.29 -3.54
CA GLY A 763 -4.62 37.97 -2.64
C GLY A 763 -3.15 37.76 -2.99
N SER A 764 -2.80 36.64 -3.63
CA SER A 764 -1.42 36.25 -3.97
C SER A 764 -0.96 36.64 -5.37
N VAL A 765 -1.86 37.14 -6.22
CA VAL A 765 -1.50 37.60 -7.58
C VAL A 765 -0.45 38.71 -7.51
N ASP A 766 0.63 38.53 -8.27
CA ASP A 766 1.78 39.45 -8.38
C ASP A 766 2.52 39.69 -7.04
N GLN A 767 2.38 38.79 -6.05
CA GLN A 767 3.01 38.92 -4.73
C GLN A 767 4.33 38.13 -4.59
N GLY A 768 5.12 38.49 -3.57
CA GLY A 768 6.45 37.94 -3.25
C GLY A 768 6.45 36.79 -2.22
N THR A 769 7.62 36.51 -1.61
CA THR A 769 7.73 35.66 -0.40
C THR A 769 8.15 36.45 0.84
N GLY A 770 7.86 35.91 2.03
CA GLY A 770 8.36 36.42 3.31
C GLY A 770 7.32 36.36 4.44
N GLU A 771 7.77 36.58 5.68
CA GLU A 771 6.89 36.59 6.87
C GLU A 771 5.74 37.61 6.76
N ASP A 772 6.01 38.78 6.16
CA ASP A 772 5.02 39.86 6.02
C ASP A 772 3.89 39.52 5.03
N CYS A 773 4.18 38.85 3.90
CA CYS A 773 3.11 38.40 2.99
C CYS A 773 2.35 37.21 3.57
N LEU A 774 2.99 36.41 4.43
CA LEU A 774 2.40 35.20 4.98
C LEU A 774 1.32 35.58 6.00
N LEU A 775 1.65 36.51 6.89
CA LEU A 775 0.73 37.08 7.88
C LEU A 775 -0.44 37.85 7.25
N SER A 776 -0.33 38.25 5.99
CA SER A 776 -1.41 38.92 5.25
C SER A 776 -2.18 37.98 4.31
N GLY A 777 -1.83 36.69 4.28
CA GLY A 777 -2.45 35.68 3.40
C GLY A 777 -2.22 35.93 1.92
N THR A 778 -1.10 36.59 1.57
CA THR A 778 -0.75 37.00 0.21
C THR A 778 0.49 36.30 -0.34
N CYS A 779 1.19 35.48 0.44
CA CYS A 779 2.25 34.61 -0.09
C CYS A 779 1.68 33.38 -0.81
N CYS A 780 2.48 32.75 -1.67
CA CYS A 780 2.19 31.45 -2.27
C CYS A 780 1.92 30.35 -1.21
N LEU A 781 0.70 29.80 -1.18
CA LEU A 781 0.17 28.77 -0.24
C LEU A 781 -0.57 27.66 -0.99
N ASP A 782 -0.14 27.31 -2.19
CA ASP A 782 -1.03 26.67 -3.15
C ASP A 782 -1.27 25.16 -2.95
N LYS A 783 -0.23 24.39 -2.60
CA LYS A 783 -0.31 22.93 -2.38
C LYS A 783 0.86 22.43 -1.56
N ASP A 784 0.67 21.29 -0.90
CA ASP A 784 1.74 20.59 -0.20
C ASP A 784 2.92 20.33 -1.14
N ASN A 785 4.13 20.56 -0.64
CA ASN A 785 5.38 20.37 -1.37
C ASN A 785 5.55 21.15 -2.70
N GLN A 786 4.67 22.10 -3.02
CA GLN A 786 4.83 22.96 -4.19
C GLN A 786 5.89 24.04 -3.90
N ARG A 787 7.10 23.81 -4.44
CA ARG A 787 8.34 24.52 -4.05
C ARG A 787 8.73 25.67 -4.99
N ALA A 788 8.03 25.85 -6.10
CA ALA A 788 8.27 26.91 -7.09
C ALA A 788 6.96 27.29 -7.81
N GLY A 789 6.89 28.53 -8.32
CA GLY A 789 5.78 29.06 -9.10
C GLY A 789 4.98 30.15 -8.38
N SER A 790 4.29 31.03 -9.11
CA SER A 790 3.49 32.12 -8.52
C SER A 790 2.32 32.55 -9.42
N TRP A 791 1.26 33.10 -8.83
CA TRP A 791 0.16 33.69 -9.60
C TRP A 791 0.54 35.05 -10.18
N GLN A 792 0.31 35.23 -11.48
CA GLN A 792 0.57 36.47 -12.22
C GLN A 792 -0.72 37.00 -12.86
N SER A 793 -0.87 38.32 -12.88
CA SER A 793 -2.02 38.97 -13.53
C SER A 793 -1.85 39.08 -15.04
N CYS A 794 -2.99 39.09 -15.75
CA CYS A 794 -3.10 39.49 -17.15
C CYS A 794 -4.09 40.64 -17.27
N ALA A 795 -3.87 41.55 -18.23
CA ALA A 795 -4.78 42.65 -18.48
C ALA A 795 -6.14 42.14 -18.99
N GLY A 796 -7.17 42.18 -18.14
CA GLY A 796 -8.51 41.66 -18.47
C GLY A 796 -8.70 40.15 -18.22
N GLY A 797 -7.76 39.53 -17.51
CA GLY A 797 -7.73 38.09 -17.21
C GLY A 797 -6.94 37.29 -18.24
N CYS A 798 -6.33 36.20 -17.79
CA CYS A 798 -5.51 35.34 -18.63
C CYS A 798 -6.42 34.39 -19.44
N GLU A 799 -6.26 34.40 -20.76
CA GLU A 799 -7.06 33.57 -21.66
C GLU A 799 -6.73 32.08 -21.46
N ASN A 800 -7.75 31.22 -21.50
CA ASN A 800 -7.60 29.76 -21.53
C ASN A 800 -7.08 29.22 -22.87
N SER A 801 -6.53 30.12 -23.69
CA SER A 801 -5.75 29.82 -24.88
C SER A 801 -4.63 30.85 -25.00
N ALA A 802 -3.39 30.36 -25.00
CA ALA A 802 -2.23 31.19 -25.30
C ALA A 802 -2.03 31.39 -26.82
N LEU A 803 -2.68 30.58 -27.66
CA LEU A 803 -2.45 30.49 -29.11
C LEU A 803 -3.80 30.36 -29.84
N PRO A 804 -4.40 31.47 -30.32
CA PRO A 804 -5.71 31.47 -31.00
C PRO A 804 -5.82 30.53 -32.20
N GLU A 805 -4.72 30.19 -32.86
CA GLU A 805 -4.64 29.25 -33.97
C GLU A 805 -4.81 27.77 -33.57
N LEU A 806 -4.67 27.46 -32.28
CA LEU A 806 -4.90 26.12 -31.71
C LEU A 806 -6.27 26.01 -31.03
N ASN A 807 -7.09 27.07 -31.08
CA ASN A 807 -8.41 27.06 -30.49
C ASN A 807 -9.28 26.01 -31.16
N VAL A 808 -9.69 25.03 -30.37
CA VAL A 808 -10.73 24.09 -30.76
C VAL A 808 -12.03 24.61 -30.14
N GLY A 809 -12.88 25.23 -30.97
CA GLY A 809 -14.23 25.63 -30.55
C GLY A 809 -14.43 27.14 -30.33
N SER A 810 -14.76 27.53 -29.10
CA SER A 810 -15.33 28.83 -28.73
C SER A 810 -14.30 29.96 -28.62
N GLU A 811 -14.76 31.19 -28.36
CA GLU A 811 -13.90 32.28 -27.91
C GLU A 811 -13.25 31.93 -26.56
N ALA A 812 -11.97 32.30 -26.41
CA ALA A 812 -11.23 32.04 -25.18
C ALA A 812 -11.85 32.77 -23.98
N ARG A 813 -11.77 32.13 -22.81
CA ARG A 813 -12.30 32.62 -21.53
C ARG A 813 -11.18 33.24 -20.70
N THR A 814 -11.49 34.33 -19.99
CA THR A 814 -10.55 35.07 -19.12
C THR A 814 -10.99 35.12 -17.65
N ASP A 815 -12.01 34.34 -17.30
CA ASP A 815 -12.61 34.24 -15.97
C ASP A 815 -12.76 32.76 -15.59
N VAL A 816 -13.20 32.49 -14.36
CA VAL A 816 -13.47 31.13 -13.85
C VAL A 816 -14.94 30.95 -13.43
N GLU A 817 -15.83 31.82 -13.91
CA GLU A 817 -17.25 31.87 -13.55
C GLU A 817 -18.05 30.85 -14.37
N GLY A 818 -18.80 29.98 -13.68
CA GLY A 818 -19.54 28.89 -14.33
C GLY A 818 -18.66 27.75 -14.86
N CYS A 819 -17.39 27.70 -14.46
CA CYS A 819 -16.36 26.84 -15.04
C CYS A 819 -16.11 25.53 -14.28
N CYS A 820 -17.07 25.05 -13.48
CA CYS A 820 -16.88 23.91 -12.58
C CYS A 820 -16.95 22.53 -13.28
N TRP A 821 -16.78 22.47 -14.61
CA TRP A 821 -17.13 21.33 -15.45
C TRP A 821 -15.95 20.66 -16.15
N TRP A 822 -14.73 20.81 -15.60
CA TRP A 822 -13.52 20.10 -16.05
C TRP A 822 -13.60 18.59 -15.80
N GLY A 823 -12.71 17.86 -16.45
CA GLY A 823 -12.70 16.40 -16.43
C GLY A 823 -12.54 15.82 -15.02
N ARG A 824 -13.29 14.74 -14.75
CA ARG A 824 -13.23 13.95 -13.51
C ARG A 824 -13.36 12.45 -13.69
N GLY A 825 -12.67 11.70 -12.84
CA GLY A 825 -12.76 10.24 -12.77
C GLY A 825 -12.08 9.57 -13.96
N ALA A 826 -12.20 8.24 -14.07
CA ALA A 826 -11.34 7.40 -14.90
C ALA A 826 -11.28 7.74 -16.40
N ILE A 827 -12.26 8.47 -16.96
CA ILE A 827 -12.29 8.90 -18.38
C ILE A 827 -12.37 10.44 -18.52
N GLN A 828 -12.10 11.20 -17.44
CA GLN A 828 -12.20 12.66 -17.46
C GLN A 828 -13.61 13.13 -17.91
N THR A 829 -14.64 12.77 -17.14
CA THR A 829 -16.03 13.18 -17.39
C THR A 829 -16.11 14.72 -17.40
N THR A 830 -16.39 15.29 -18.57
CA THR A 830 -16.32 16.75 -18.80
C THR A 830 -17.65 17.31 -19.31
N GLY A 831 -18.00 18.51 -18.86
CA GLY A 831 -19.08 19.33 -19.43
C GLY A 831 -20.48 19.09 -18.87
N VAL A 832 -21.33 20.12 -18.96
CA VAL A 832 -22.67 20.14 -18.35
C VAL A 832 -23.59 19.00 -18.79
N CYS A 833 -23.44 18.49 -20.01
CA CYS A 833 -24.23 17.36 -20.48
C CYS A 833 -23.84 16.05 -19.81
N ASN A 834 -22.54 15.75 -19.69
CA ASN A 834 -22.10 14.47 -19.15
C ASN A 834 -22.37 14.36 -17.64
N PHE A 835 -22.09 15.42 -16.88
CA PHE A 835 -22.51 15.49 -15.47
C PHE A 835 -24.05 15.43 -15.33
N GLY A 836 -24.77 16.06 -16.26
CA GLY A 836 -26.24 16.02 -16.29
C GLY A 836 -26.79 14.62 -16.54
N LYS A 837 -26.24 13.89 -17.51
CA LYS A 837 -26.55 12.47 -17.77
C LYS A 837 -26.27 11.63 -16.52
N LEU A 838 -25.09 11.78 -15.91
CA LEU A 838 -24.71 11.04 -14.70
C LEU A 838 -25.72 11.29 -13.57
N ASN A 839 -26.12 12.55 -13.35
CA ASN A 839 -27.13 12.89 -12.35
C ASN A 839 -28.53 12.35 -12.70
N TYR A 840 -28.91 12.41 -13.98
CA TYR A 840 -30.22 11.99 -14.49
C TYR A 840 -30.46 10.48 -14.41
N PHE A 841 -29.40 9.69 -14.60
CA PHE A 841 -29.48 8.22 -14.66
C PHE A 841 -28.98 7.51 -13.38
N ALA A 842 -28.00 8.08 -12.67
CA ALA A 842 -27.40 7.42 -11.51
C ALA A 842 -27.49 8.24 -10.21
N GLY A 843 -27.62 9.57 -10.32
CA GLY A 843 -27.57 10.49 -9.18
C GLY A 843 -28.93 10.89 -8.59
N LYS A 844 -28.93 12.00 -7.87
CA LYS A 844 -30.09 12.57 -7.18
C LYS A 844 -31.27 12.85 -8.10
N LYS A 845 -31.02 13.26 -9.35
CA LYS A 845 -32.10 13.51 -10.32
C LYS A 845 -32.79 12.21 -10.75
N ALA A 846 -32.07 11.10 -10.84
CA ALA A 846 -32.67 9.77 -11.02
C ALA A 846 -33.58 9.41 -9.84
N ALA A 847 -33.11 9.59 -8.60
CA ALA A 847 -33.89 9.33 -7.39
C ALA A 847 -35.16 10.19 -7.31
N GLN A 848 -35.08 11.48 -7.65
CA GLN A 848 -36.23 12.39 -7.69
C GLN A 848 -37.28 12.00 -8.73
N ARG A 849 -36.86 11.34 -9.82
CA ARG A 849 -37.75 10.75 -10.83
C ARG A 849 -38.36 9.42 -10.38
N GLY A 850 -38.09 8.97 -9.15
CA GLY A 850 -38.58 7.71 -8.59
C GLY A 850 -37.85 6.47 -9.12
N LYS A 851 -36.66 6.64 -9.69
CA LYS A 851 -35.80 5.53 -10.11
C LYS A 851 -34.99 5.01 -8.93
N ASP A 852 -34.69 3.72 -8.94
CA ASP A 852 -33.71 3.12 -8.04
C ASP A 852 -32.31 3.56 -8.49
N ALA A 853 -31.88 4.72 -7.99
CA ALA A 853 -30.61 5.34 -8.34
C ALA A 853 -29.46 4.69 -7.56
N LEU A 854 -28.30 4.56 -8.21
CA LEU A 854 -27.10 4.01 -7.58
C LEU A 854 -26.50 4.96 -6.53
N PHE A 855 -26.60 6.27 -6.77
CA PHE A 855 -26.09 7.33 -5.91
C PHE A 855 -27.21 8.35 -5.61
N PRO A 856 -28.28 7.94 -4.90
CA PRO A 856 -29.50 8.73 -4.76
C PRO A 856 -29.29 10.07 -4.03
N ASP A 857 -28.23 10.17 -3.22
CA ASP A 857 -27.91 11.36 -2.43
C ASP A 857 -26.91 12.29 -3.12
N VAL A 858 -26.27 11.85 -4.22
CA VAL A 858 -25.23 12.61 -4.91
C VAL A 858 -25.84 13.45 -6.02
N ASP A 859 -25.73 14.77 -5.87
CA ASP A 859 -26.14 15.73 -6.90
C ASP A 859 -24.93 16.14 -7.74
N PHE A 860 -24.63 15.39 -8.80
CA PHE A 860 -23.47 15.68 -9.67
C PHE A 860 -23.55 17.04 -10.37
N CYS A 861 -24.74 17.66 -10.44
CA CYS A 861 -24.87 19.02 -10.97
C CYS A 861 -24.57 20.10 -9.93
N ALA A 862 -24.76 19.84 -8.63
CA ALA A 862 -24.46 20.79 -7.57
C ALA A 862 -23.06 20.57 -6.96
N ASN A 863 -22.56 19.33 -7.00
CA ASN A 863 -21.22 18.96 -6.56
C ASN A 863 -20.58 18.01 -7.60
N PRO A 864 -20.08 18.52 -8.73
CA PRO A 864 -19.34 17.71 -9.70
C PRO A 864 -18.09 17.06 -9.08
N GLY A 865 -17.52 17.66 -8.03
CA GLY A 865 -16.37 17.15 -7.28
C GLY A 865 -16.62 15.85 -6.50
N ALA A 866 -17.87 15.43 -6.33
CA ALA A 866 -18.23 14.18 -5.67
C ALA A 866 -17.56 12.95 -6.30
N ILE A 867 -17.21 13.00 -7.60
CA ILE A 867 -16.54 11.90 -8.31
C ILE A 867 -15.14 11.60 -7.72
N CYS A 868 -14.44 12.64 -7.26
CA CYS A 868 -13.05 12.53 -6.78
C CYS A 868 -12.93 12.54 -5.25
N GLN A 869 -14.07 12.54 -4.56
CA GLN A 869 -14.18 12.61 -3.12
C GLN A 869 -14.01 11.22 -2.47
N PRO A 870 -13.31 11.11 -1.33
CA PRO A 870 -13.05 9.82 -0.68
C PRO A 870 -14.31 9.14 -0.12
N GLU A 871 -15.42 9.88 0.04
CA GLU A 871 -16.69 9.36 0.55
C GLU A 871 -17.31 8.27 -0.35
N TYR A 872 -16.98 8.26 -1.64
CA TYR A 872 -17.48 7.29 -2.62
C TYR A 872 -16.33 6.87 -3.55
N PRO A 873 -15.39 6.04 -3.07
CA PRO A 873 -14.17 5.74 -3.80
C PRO A 873 -14.42 5.08 -5.16
N GLU A 874 -15.51 4.33 -5.30
CA GLU A 874 -15.89 3.69 -6.56
C GLU A 874 -16.40 4.67 -7.63
N LEU A 875 -16.78 5.91 -7.26
CA LEU A 875 -17.31 6.88 -8.23
C LEU A 875 -16.31 7.26 -9.31
N ARG A 876 -15.01 7.23 -8.99
CA ARG A 876 -13.92 7.46 -9.95
C ARG A 876 -14.03 6.50 -11.13
N TRP A 877 -14.21 5.22 -10.86
CA TRP A 877 -14.38 4.17 -11.87
C TRP A 877 -15.78 4.16 -12.47
N PHE A 878 -16.79 4.32 -11.63
CA PHE A 878 -18.19 4.30 -12.04
C PHE A 878 -18.49 5.37 -13.10
N SER A 879 -17.98 6.59 -12.93
CA SER A 879 -18.22 7.69 -13.89
C SER A 879 -17.68 7.37 -15.29
N GLY A 880 -16.48 6.77 -15.38
CA GLY A 880 -15.91 6.33 -16.65
C GLY A 880 -16.67 5.16 -17.27
N LEU A 881 -17.03 4.16 -16.47
CA LEU A 881 -17.86 3.06 -16.95
C LEU A 881 -19.24 3.56 -17.42
N PHE A 882 -19.84 4.51 -16.70
CA PHE A 882 -21.12 5.10 -17.07
C PHE A 882 -21.04 5.75 -18.45
N TYR A 883 -19.99 6.53 -18.71
CA TYR A 883 -19.73 7.09 -20.04
C TYR A 883 -19.58 5.98 -21.08
N TRP A 884 -18.82 4.92 -20.77
CA TRP A 884 -18.63 3.78 -21.66
C TRP A 884 -19.96 3.11 -22.05
N LEU A 885 -20.85 2.87 -21.08
CA LEU A 885 -22.19 2.31 -21.29
C LEU A 885 -23.14 3.28 -22.01
N ASN A 886 -22.97 4.58 -21.79
CA ASN A 886 -23.91 5.58 -22.31
C ASN A 886 -23.57 6.04 -23.73
N ASP A 887 -22.28 6.11 -24.08
CA ASP A 887 -21.80 6.74 -25.31
C ASP A 887 -20.85 5.86 -26.15
N VAL A 888 -20.09 4.92 -25.57
CA VAL A 888 -19.12 4.06 -26.33
C VAL A 888 -19.74 2.74 -26.78
N GLN A 889 -20.15 1.86 -25.86
CA GLN A 889 -20.82 0.59 -26.19
C GLN A 889 -22.02 0.72 -27.14
N PRO A 890 -22.93 1.70 -26.98
CA PRO A 890 -24.11 1.87 -27.84
C PRO A 890 -23.80 2.67 -29.11
N TYR A 891 -22.55 3.05 -29.35
CA TYR A 891 -22.20 3.95 -30.45
C TYR A 891 -22.65 3.36 -31.78
N ASP A 892 -23.45 4.13 -32.52
CA ASP A 892 -23.97 3.81 -33.85
C ASP A 892 -24.15 5.12 -34.62
N VAL A 893 -23.11 5.52 -35.35
CA VAL A 893 -23.07 6.80 -36.07
C VAL A 893 -22.44 6.57 -37.43
N ARG A 894 -23.04 7.17 -38.47
CA ARG A 894 -22.57 7.09 -39.86
C ARG A 894 -22.40 5.66 -40.41
N GLY A 895 -23.09 4.67 -39.83
CA GLY A 895 -23.03 3.27 -40.25
C GLY A 895 -21.94 2.44 -39.57
N GLU A 896 -21.22 3.04 -38.63
CA GLU A 896 -20.17 2.37 -37.85
C GLU A 896 -20.65 2.15 -36.42
N ARG A 897 -20.49 0.91 -35.92
CA ARG A 897 -20.93 0.49 -34.59
C ARG A 897 -19.77 -0.08 -33.78
N TYR A 898 -19.59 0.40 -32.55
CA TYR A 898 -18.50 -0.06 -31.68
C TYR A 898 -18.52 -1.58 -31.46
N LEU A 899 -19.71 -2.15 -31.22
CA LEU A 899 -19.86 -3.59 -30.99
C LEU A 899 -19.50 -4.44 -32.20
N ASP A 900 -19.69 -3.93 -33.43
CA ASP A 900 -19.28 -4.64 -34.64
C ASP A 900 -17.76 -4.64 -34.77
N VAL A 901 -17.11 -3.51 -34.48
CA VAL A 901 -15.65 -3.40 -34.49
C VAL A 901 -15.02 -4.28 -33.41
N LEU A 902 -15.59 -4.27 -32.20
CA LEU A 902 -15.17 -5.13 -31.09
C LEU A 902 -15.29 -6.62 -31.47
N GLN A 903 -16.43 -7.04 -32.01
CA GLN A 903 -16.64 -8.43 -32.44
C GLN A 903 -15.70 -8.80 -33.59
N ALA A 904 -15.54 -7.92 -34.59
CA ALA A 904 -14.67 -8.15 -35.73
C ALA A 904 -13.19 -8.30 -35.31
N TRP A 905 -12.72 -7.48 -34.37
CA TRP A 905 -11.36 -7.57 -33.85
C TRP A 905 -11.10 -8.94 -33.18
N VAL A 906 -12.08 -9.41 -32.39
CA VAL A 906 -12.02 -10.74 -31.78
C VAL A 906 -12.05 -11.87 -32.82
N ASP A 907 -12.94 -11.76 -33.82
CA ASP A 907 -13.10 -12.75 -34.89
C ASP A 907 -11.85 -12.80 -35.81
N ASN A 908 -11.14 -11.69 -35.93
CA ASN A 908 -9.90 -11.55 -36.71
C ASN A 908 -8.64 -11.97 -35.93
N GLY A 909 -8.80 -12.61 -34.77
CA GLY A 909 -7.69 -13.25 -34.06
C GLY A 909 -7.08 -12.44 -32.92
N MET A 910 -7.68 -11.29 -32.56
CA MET A 910 -7.25 -10.49 -31.40
C MET A 910 -5.79 -10.03 -31.50
N ASP A 911 -5.38 -9.62 -32.70
CA ASP A 911 -4.03 -9.15 -32.99
C ASP A 911 -3.84 -7.74 -32.43
N PRO A 912 -2.91 -7.52 -31.46
CA PRO A 912 -2.68 -6.19 -30.89
C PRO A 912 -2.08 -5.18 -31.89
N SER A 913 -1.63 -5.62 -33.07
CA SER A 913 -1.24 -4.74 -34.18
C SER A 913 -2.43 -4.25 -35.02
N ASP A 914 -3.61 -4.87 -34.88
CA ASP A 914 -4.86 -4.32 -35.39
C ASP A 914 -5.38 -3.26 -34.40
N HIS A 915 -5.23 -1.99 -34.79
CA HIS A 915 -5.62 -0.85 -33.96
C HIS A 915 -7.09 -0.46 -34.11
N SER A 916 -7.90 -1.18 -34.92
CA SER A 916 -9.27 -0.77 -35.23
C SER A 916 -10.13 -0.56 -33.99
N LEU A 917 -10.00 -1.44 -32.98
CA LEU A 917 -10.76 -1.37 -31.75
C LEU A 917 -10.34 -0.20 -30.87
N VAL A 918 -9.03 -0.07 -30.61
CA VAL A 918 -8.51 0.99 -29.74
C VAL A 918 -8.67 2.37 -30.36
N ASP A 919 -8.43 2.53 -31.66
CA ASP A 919 -8.58 3.81 -32.36
C ASP A 919 -10.04 4.26 -32.36
N PHE A 920 -10.99 3.33 -32.56
CA PHE A 920 -12.41 3.62 -32.47
C PHE A 920 -12.77 4.11 -31.06
N ALA A 921 -12.37 3.35 -30.03
CA ALA A 921 -12.63 3.71 -28.64
C ALA A 921 -12.02 5.08 -28.28
N SER A 922 -10.78 5.34 -28.69
CA SER A 922 -10.09 6.61 -28.46
C SER A 922 -10.76 7.78 -29.17
N GLY A 923 -11.24 7.60 -30.40
CA GLY A 923 -12.00 8.61 -31.11
C GLY A 923 -13.30 8.96 -30.39
N VAL A 924 -14.05 7.96 -29.93
CA VAL A 924 -15.30 8.21 -29.17
C VAL A 924 -15.00 8.87 -27.82
N VAL A 925 -14.04 8.36 -27.05
CA VAL A 925 -13.72 8.91 -25.72
C VAL A 925 -13.15 10.33 -25.80
N ASN A 926 -12.14 10.56 -26.65
CA ASN A 926 -11.44 11.85 -26.69
C ASN A 926 -12.19 12.92 -27.51
N ARG A 927 -12.99 12.52 -28.52
CA ARG A 927 -13.61 13.43 -29.49
C ARG A 927 -15.11 13.24 -29.71
N GLY A 928 -15.73 12.25 -29.07
CA GLY A 928 -17.11 11.85 -29.37
C GLY A 928 -17.30 11.30 -30.79
N CYS A 929 -16.22 10.86 -31.44
CA CYS A 929 -16.19 10.59 -32.87
C CYS A 929 -15.21 9.47 -33.25
N HIS A 930 -15.72 8.34 -33.74
CA HIS A 930 -14.93 7.15 -34.05
C HIS A 930 -13.87 7.33 -35.17
N ASP A 931 -14.07 8.30 -36.07
CA ASP A 931 -13.21 8.57 -37.23
C ASP A 931 -12.57 9.97 -37.15
N ALA A 932 -12.36 10.48 -35.93
CA ALA A 932 -11.58 11.69 -35.71
C ALA A 932 -10.11 11.49 -36.17
N PRO A 933 -9.49 12.50 -36.79
CA PRO A 933 -8.10 12.41 -37.24
C PRO A 933 -7.14 12.25 -36.06
N PHE A 934 -5.94 11.70 -36.30
CA PHE A 934 -4.91 11.58 -35.27
C PHE A 934 -4.05 12.84 -35.18
N GLU A 935 -3.66 13.21 -33.96
CA GLU A 935 -2.80 14.36 -33.71
C GLU A 935 -1.52 14.30 -34.55
N GLY A 936 -1.22 15.39 -35.25
CA GLY A 936 0.01 15.54 -36.05
C GLY A 936 0.05 14.76 -37.37
N VAL A 937 -0.96 13.91 -37.63
CA VAL A 937 -1.09 13.15 -38.88
C VAL A 937 -1.93 13.92 -39.91
N GLY A 938 -2.90 14.71 -39.44
CA GLY A 938 -3.86 15.43 -40.27
C GLY A 938 -4.89 14.50 -40.94
N GLY A 939 -5.98 15.07 -41.46
CA GLY A 939 -7.03 14.29 -42.11
C GLY A 939 -8.32 15.06 -42.30
N ALA A 940 -9.33 14.40 -42.87
CA ALA A 940 -10.68 14.90 -42.76
C ALA A 940 -11.12 14.74 -41.30
N ASP A 941 -11.72 15.78 -40.74
CA ASP A 941 -12.42 15.73 -39.46
C ASP A 941 -13.93 15.78 -39.73
N PRO A 942 -14.60 14.63 -39.88
CA PRO A 942 -16.03 14.59 -40.23
C PRO A 942 -16.91 15.12 -39.09
N CYS A 943 -16.37 15.22 -37.88
CA CYS A 943 -17.08 15.65 -36.68
C CYS A 943 -16.81 17.11 -36.31
N GLY A 944 -15.67 17.67 -36.71
CA GLY A 944 -15.26 19.04 -36.39
C GLY A 944 -14.83 19.23 -34.94
N ASN A 945 -14.46 18.15 -34.25
CA ASN A 945 -14.10 18.13 -32.82
C ASN A 945 -12.59 18.06 -32.59
N GLY A 946 -11.78 18.09 -33.66
CA GLY A 946 -10.32 18.10 -33.63
C GLY A 946 -9.68 16.70 -33.62
N GLU A 947 -8.35 16.68 -33.47
CA GLU A 947 -7.52 15.48 -33.61
C GLU A 947 -7.33 14.71 -32.29
N ILE A 948 -7.43 13.37 -32.30
CA ILE A 948 -7.22 12.51 -31.12
C ILE A 948 -5.82 12.72 -30.54
N HIS A 949 -5.76 13.11 -29.26
CA HIS A 949 -4.51 13.29 -28.52
C HIS A 949 -3.93 11.97 -28.01
N ALA A 950 -2.59 11.87 -28.02
CA ALA A 950 -1.83 10.73 -27.48
C ALA A 950 -2.28 9.37 -28.05
N TRP A 951 -2.53 9.31 -29.36
CA TRP A 951 -3.07 8.12 -30.00
C TRP A 951 -2.05 6.96 -30.05
N GLU A 952 -0.75 7.26 -30.09
CA GLU A 952 0.32 6.24 -30.05
C GLU A 952 0.37 5.57 -28.68
N GLU A 953 0.30 6.37 -27.62
CA GLU A 953 0.32 5.94 -26.22
C GLU A 953 -0.92 5.09 -25.90
N ARG A 954 -2.11 5.48 -26.38
CA ARG A 954 -3.34 4.68 -26.21
C ARG A 954 -3.24 3.30 -26.88
N ARG A 955 -2.60 3.21 -28.06
CA ARG A 955 -2.33 1.93 -28.73
C ARG A 955 -1.36 1.06 -27.92
N LEU A 956 -0.31 1.66 -27.35
CA LEU A 956 0.63 0.97 -26.46
C LEU A 956 -0.06 0.47 -25.20
N ASN A 957 -0.88 1.30 -24.55
CA ASN A 957 -1.68 0.94 -23.39
C ASN A 957 -2.58 -0.26 -23.67
N PHE A 958 -3.31 -0.24 -24.79
CA PHE A 958 -4.16 -1.36 -25.19
C PHE A 958 -3.37 -2.64 -25.42
N LYS A 959 -2.25 -2.57 -26.15
CA LYS A 959 -1.38 -3.72 -26.40
C LYS A 959 -0.87 -4.34 -25.11
N HIS A 960 -0.40 -3.51 -24.17
CA HIS A 960 0.09 -3.99 -22.88
C HIS A 960 -1.00 -4.65 -22.05
N ILE A 961 -2.14 -3.96 -21.87
CA ILE A 961 -3.27 -4.47 -21.07
C ILE A 961 -3.82 -5.77 -21.69
N TRP A 962 -3.93 -5.84 -23.02
CA TRP A 962 -4.30 -7.07 -23.71
C TRP A 962 -3.27 -8.19 -23.48
N GLY A 963 -1.98 -7.87 -23.47
CA GLY A 963 -0.92 -8.81 -23.12
C GLY A 963 -1.09 -9.43 -21.73
N VAL A 964 -1.54 -8.63 -20.76
CA VAL A 964 -1.83 -9.07 -19.38
C VAL A 964 -3.13 -9.89 -19.29
N LEU A 965 -4.17 -9.52 -20.05
CA LEU A 965 -5.49 -10.16 -19.98
C LEU A 965 -5.63 -11.42 -20.86
N SER A 966 -4.95 -11.46 -22.01
CA SER A 966 -5.07 -12.56 -22.99
C SER A 966 -4.68 -13.96 -22.45
N PRO A 967 -3.78 -14.12 -21.46
CA PRO A 967 -3.57 -15.41 -20.80
C PRO A 967 -4.85 -15.96 -20.15
N LEU A 968 -5.82 -15.14 -19.75
CA LEU A 968 -7.07 -15.63 -19.16
C LEU A 968 -7.96 -16.40 -20.15
N LEU A 969 -7.64 -16.37 -21.46
CA LEU A 969 -8.39 -17.09 -22.49
C LEU A 969 -8.22 -18.62 -22.38
N PRO A 970 -9.29 -19.41 -22.65
CA PRO A 970 -9.21 -20.87 -22.68
C PRO A 970 -8.13 -21.39 -23.66
N THR A 971 -7.49 -22.52 -23.31
CA THR A 971 -6.30 -23.09 -23.97
C THR A 971 -6.43 -23.30 -25.48
N ARG A 972 -7.64 -23.56 -26.01
CA ARG A 972 -7.89 -23.70 -27.47
C ARG A 972 -7.77 -22.39 -28.26
N ARG A 973 -7.92 -21.22 -27.61
CA ARG A 973 -7.77 -19.91 -28.25
C ARG A 973 -6.36 -19.33 -28.10
N ARG A 974 -5.59 -19.72 -27.06
CA ARG A 974 -4.17 -19.34 -26.90
C ARG A 974 -3.28 -19.80 -28.08
N SER A 975 -3.65 -20.87 -28.78
CA SER A 975 -2.86 -21.44 -29.89
C SER A 975 -2.76 -20.52 -31.12
N LEU A 976 -3.67 -19.55 -31.25
CA LEU A 976 -3.72 -18.55 -32.34
C LEU A 976 -2.84 -17.32 -32.06
N LEU A 977 -2.45 -17.08 -30.81
CA LEU A 977 -1.60 -15.94 -30.39
C LEU A 977 -0.09 -16.23 -30.50
N LEU A 978 0.28 -17.52 -30.58
CA LEU A 978 1.68 -17.98 -30.65
C LEU A 978 2.08 -18.45 -32.06
N SER A 979 1.24 -18.21 -33.06
CA SER A 979 1.45 -18.52 -34.48
C SER A 979 1.42 -17.24 -35.29
#